data_AF-A0A8T0ES55-F1
#
_entry.id   AF-A0A8T0ES55-F1
#
_cell.length_a   1.000
_cell.length_b   1.000
_cell.length_c   1.000
_cell.angle_alpha   90.00
_cell.angle_beta   90.00
_cell.angle_gamma   90.00
#
_symmetry.space_group_name_H-M   'P 1'
#
loop_
_entity.id
_entity.type
_entity.pdbx_description
1 polymer ?
#
loop_
_entity_poly.entity_id
_entity_poly.type
_entity_poly.pdbx_seq_one_letter_code
_entity_poly.pdbx_strand_id
1 'polypeptide(L)'
;MMKQFNCDSAIEHSFSNYFECHLRFKAWHWEELYIAVLYTIKHKLGANSSGYSVYAEDLYDYAQEAFCMSDEDHKRFLSIAQDEKPPILVLNVTVVEAQGLEAKDPNGFSDPYCMLGIQPGNTLDRRNSSDEELGTGSIKGSPRRQGGLKKLGASLKRRDRIRSNSISDTLPAKFIRTTSVKPQTLNPKWNEQFRLDIEDIRTDKLHLDIWDHDDESSVFDAARKLNEVSSLKGLGRYFKQIAQSARTSTGENIDDFLGCVNMRLEDIPSSGLDRWFCLEGRTERSSVQGQIRLKLSLSTREDKDGNNEEDNWKEVVEHMELFWVFIQHELKQHFGPSYEWAGDLPQPAKITITSAKLFGDHNRASADTLVSINYSSILGSCTAQTKIGSGPPLDMPLSYQLLDDIARAWGDQENPLSRDEEAALAESFNIFLDFCLKIIQKHRDLFPPGNDFTQHKLTHLLKCLSSLHGQKAFRWCCPFRHDLHVEITCSLRKGTLDWFNAQVANAEALLTKDMKWPLRSLIDLINTLNTDVYKGYIYYNEEFESSTGVSYSVVVYKQLEKMVSDVMGNKIRDACSTIEAEQDEDLESEYMVTATAMFELYMALQEFIKFRDNIPSDERKNLTLVNYHLWFKDAVTHWFVVAKTKSQIRIKKAVELDKVTFLDNFVKHSTSAVDTATCFVQIKEFWRQLSWPDPAGSFTFVMKVIEIICEGTIYYAKLCQQKLQKITEGESQEDVTEKLCITVNNMEHVLQTLRPLEDELGVEQIIKALNMNQGGCTANQCRETIYDLLNKSEDDVTGKIFSIICGMVEKLRPDMKKFVFHLAWAPEKLDAENAIRPLLENLDTTLRTLYNNLLQANFDRLLDMMWTVLMHELMETTQSNIGKERLAFFERLYSSLAILVDFFHGSGKGLPLDCIQNAPYQDLFHMLKLQKSETLHLIELYTLQRLEEQQKLVKPTYGVLTIKASYNSAAESLTIDILNARELLPLDPTGFSDPFVIIELVPRHFFPNCVKQKTKVQKKTLFPLFDEAFEFSIPADLLHREGAGLCFSVMDHDMVTKNDFEGEAFLPLCNIPESSSEEMKEMKLFELCLMHPNDKNEIIVALAARTWDKDAQEFVKNLKHRRRKCKECHTPQCGCMPFKF
;
A
#
# COMPACT_ATOMS: atom_id res chain seq x y z
N MET A 1 11.45 -45.45 9.08
CA MET A 1 12.49 -46.34 9.66
C MET A 1 13.74 -46.21 8.80
N MET A 2 14.88 -45.92 9.45
CA MET A 2 16.21 -45.58 8.92
C MET A 2 16.56 -46.08 7.51
N LYS A 3 16.83 -45.13 6.60
CA LYS A 3 17.87 -45.20 5.55
C LYS A 3 18.07 -43.78 5.01
N GLN A 4 19.04 -43.09 5.59
CA GLN A 4 19.47 -41.74 5.21
C GLN A 4 20.42 -41.86 4.01
N PHE A 5 20.24 -40.95 3.07
CA PHE A 5 21.00 -40.84 1.83
C PHE A 5 22.50 -40.60 2.09
N ASN A 6 23.33 -41.46 1.52
CA ASN A 6 24.78 -41.28 1.38
C ASN A 6 25.02 -40.26 0.25
N CYS A 7 25.26 -39.00 0.60
CA CYS A 7 25.84 -37.99 -0.30
C CYS A 7 26.96 -37.17 0.38
N ASP A 8 27.57 -37.69 1.46
CA ASP A 8 28.64 -37.00 2.20
C ASP A 8 30.07 -37.36 1.71
N SER A 9 30.24 -38.36 0.84
CA SER A 9 31.59 -38.91 0.55
C SER A 9 32.45 -38.13 -0.44
N ALA A 10 31.93 -37.09 -1.09
CA ALA A 10 32.69 -36.31 -2.09
C ALA A 10 33.26 -34.98 -1.56
N ILE A 11 32.76 -34.50 -0.42
CA ILE A 11 33.21 -33.23 0.21
C ILE A 11 34.23 -33.50 1.32
N GLU A 12 34.13 -34.63 2.02
CA GLU A 12 35.15 -35.10 2.98
C GLU A 12 36.54 -35.20 2.32
N HIS A 13 36.61 -35.66 1.06
CA HIS A 13 37.87 -35.84 0.34
C HIS A 13 38.51 -34.53 -0.17
N SER A 14 37.75 -33.45 -0.33
CA SER A 14 38.28 -32.17 -0.85
C SER A 14 38.75 -31.21 0.23
N PHE A 15 38.16 -31.27 1.45
CA PHE A 15 38.52 -30.36 2.55
C PHE A 15 39.41 -31.01 3.62
N SER A 16 39.43 -32.34 3.75
CA SER A 16 40.51 -33.04 4.47
C SER A 16 41.87 -32.64 3.88
N ASN A 17 41.97 -32.62 2.55
CA ASN A 17 43.20 -32.24 1.84
C ASN A 17 43.61 -30.77 1.98
N TYR A 18 42.71 -29.83 2.31
CA TYR A 18 43.06 -28.40 2.38
C TYR A 18 43.65 -28.02 3.75
N PHE A 19 43.12 -28.56 4.85
CA PHE A 19 43.68 -28.37 6.19
C PHE A 19 44.79 -29.40 6.54
N GLU A 20 44.80 -30.59 5.92
CA GLU A 20 45.99 -31.47 5.93
C GLU A 20 47.18 -30.84 5.16
N CYS A 21 46.92 -29.90 4.24
CA CYS A 21 47.99 -29.21 3.50
C CYS A 21 48.62 -28.03 4.23
N HIS A 22 47.90 -27.31 5.11
CA HIS A 22 48.44 -26.13 5.80
C HIS A 22 48.91 -26.37 7.23
N LEU A 23 48.47 -27.46 7.85
CA LEU A 23 48.98 -27.90 9.14
C LEU A 23 49.42 -29.36 9.06
N ARG A 24 50.58 -29.57 8.43
CA ARG A 24 51.40 -30.77 8.68
C ARG A 24 51.90 -30.71 10.13
N PHE A 25 51.02 -30.97 11.09
CA PHE A 25 51.40 -31.15 12.49
C PHE A 25 52.14 -32.48 12.62
N LYS A 26 53.47 -32.39 12.73
CA LYS A 26 54.26 -33.48 13.33
C LYS A 26 54.15 -33.31 14.84
N ALA A 27 54.04 -34.42 15.58
CA ALA A 27 54.14 -34.44 17.05
C ALA A 27 55.34 -33.63 17.60
N TRP A 28 56.41 -33.48 16.79
CA TRP A 28 57.59 -32.68 17.07
C TRP A 28 57.32 -31.18 17.33
N HIS A 29 56.30 -30.56 16.69
CA HIS A 29 56.03 -29.12 16.83
C HIS A 29 55.41 -28.76 18.21
N TRP A 30 54.61 -29.65 18.77
CA TRP A 30 53.99 -29.47 20.11
C TRP A 30 55.01 -29.61 21.24
N GLU A 31 55.99 -30.51 21.07
CA GLU A 31 57.09 -30.68 22.02
C GLU A 31 57.99 -29.43 22.04
N GLU A 32 58.31 -28.88 20.86
CA GLU A 32 59.11 -27.66 20.73
C GLU A 32 58.42 -26.44 21.36
N LEU A 33 57.12 -26.24 21.11
CA LEU A 33 56.34 -25.15 21.72
C LEU A 33 56.30 -25.26 23.26
N TYR A 34 56.11 -26.48 23.78
CA TYR A 34 56.08 -26.70 25.23
C TYR A 34 57.45 -26.47 25.88
N ILE A 35 58.53 -26.93 25.25
CA ILE A 35 59.91 -26.65 25.71
C ILE A 35 60.17 -25.14 25.74
N ALA A 36 59.75 -24.40 24.72
CA ALA A 36 59.89 -22.93 24.66
C ALA A 36 59.13 -22.23 25.80
N VAL A 37 57.93 -22.71 26.16
CA VAL A 37 57.18 -22.23 27.32
C VAL A 37 57.92 -22.50 28.64
N LEU A 38 58.45 -23.72 28.82
CA LEU A 38 59.21 -24.08 30.03
C LEU A 38 60.51 -23.26 30.16
N TYR A 39 61.19 -23.00 29.04
CA TYR A 39 62.38 -22.14 28.95
C TYR A 39 62.05 -20.70 29.35
N THR A 40 60.95 -20.16 28.82
CA THR A 40 60.43 -18.82 29.16
C THR A 40 60.13 -18.67 30.65
N ILE A 41 59.46 -19.67 31.26
CA ILE A 41 59.15 -19.68 32.69
C ILE A 41 60.45 -19.70 33.53
N LYS A 42 61.47 -20.45 33.08
CA LYS A 42 62.75 -20.58 33.78
C LYS A 42 63.56 -19.28 33.78
N HIS A 43 63.60 -18.59 32.65
CA HIS A 43 64.45 -17.42 32.42
C HIS A 43 63.71 -16.08 32.55
N LYS A 44 62.54 -16.07 33.20
CA LYS A 44 61.66 -14.90 33.39
C LYS A 44 62.44 -13.61 33.73
N LEU A 45 62.13 -12.53 33.01
CA LEU A 45 62.83 -11.23 33.10
C LEU A 45 62.00 -10.15 33.81
N GLY A 46 62.70 -9.25 34.53
CA GLY A 46 62.13 -8.06 35.17
C GLY A 46 61.65 -8.23 36.62
N ALA A 47 61.58 -7.12 37.36
CA ALA A 47 61.05 -7.11 38.74
C ALA A 47 59.52 -7.32 38.75
N ASN A 48 59.00 -8.00 39.78
CA ASN A 48 57.57 -8.27 39.96
C ASN A 48 56.77 -6.96 40.10
N SER A 49 56.14 -6.53 39.01
CA SER A 49 55.23 -5.38 38.98
C SER A 49 53.84 -5.78 39.49
N SER A 50 53.73 -6.05 40.80
CA SER A 50 52.51 -6.11 41.65
C SER A 50 52.77 -7.07 42.80
N GLY A 51 52.34 -6.73 44.01
CA GLY A 51 52.70 -7.40 45.28
C GLY A 51 52.24 -8.86 45.49
N TYR A 52 52.06 -9.65 44.43
CA TYR A 52 51.83 -11.10 44.48
C TYR A 52 52.93 -11.84 43.70
N SER A 53 53.77 -12.59 44.42
CA SER A 53 54.76 -13.48 43.82
C SER A 53 54.09 -14.80 43.44
N VAL A 54 53.71 -14.97 42.16
CA VAL A 54 53.41 -16.31 41.62
C VAL A 54 54.73 -17.08 41.57
N TYR A 55 54.81 -18.24 42.23
CA TYR A 55 56.02 -19.04 42.22
C TYR A 55 56.20 -19.70 40.84
N ALA A 56 57.44 -19.97 40.45
CA ALA A 56 57.70 -20.63 39.17
C ALA A 56 57.02 -22.00 39.05
N GLU A 57 56.81 -22.69 40.19
CA GLU A 57 56.10 -23.96 40.29
C GLU A 57 54.64 -23.84 39.83
N ASP A 58 53.92 -22.80 40.24
CA ASP A 58 52.52 -22.55 39.82
C ASP A 58 52.40 -22.34 38.30
N LEU A 59 53.44 -21.79 37.66
CA LEU A 59 53.47 -21.58 36.20
C LEU A 59 53.76 -22.89 35.46
N TYR A 60 54.60 -23.75 36.02
CA TYR A 60 54.90 -25.07 35.48
C TYR A 60 53.69 -26.01 35.56
N ASP A 61 53.00 -26.01 36.69
CA ASP A 61 51.80 -26.82 36.91
C ASP A 61 50.70 -26.41 35.93
N TYR A 62 50.44 -25.10 35.79
CA TYR A 62 49.46 -24.60 34.83
C TYR A 62 49.81 -24.95 33.39
N ALA A 63 51.08 -24.81 32.98
CA ALA A 63 51.52 -25.17 31.64
C ALA A 63 51.38 -26.69 31.39
N GLN A 64 51.69 -27.52 32.39
CA GLN A 64 51.56 -28.98 32.30
C GLN A 64 50.09 -29.38 32.11
N GLU A 65 49.17 -28.80 32.88
CA GLU A 65 47.73 -29.04 32.78
C GLU A 65 47.15 -28.55 31.45
N ALA A 66 47.55 -27.36 31.00
CA ALA A 66 47.06 -26.78 29.75
C ALA A 66 47.47 -27.57 28.51
N PHE A 67 48.71 -28.07 28.48
CA PHE A 67 49.24 -28.90 27.39
C PHE A 67 48.87 -30.39 27.53
N CYS A 68 48.15 -30.78 28.59
CA CYS A 68 47.83 -32.17 28.92
C CYS A 68 49.07 -33.10 28.97
N MET A 69 50.18 -32.60 29.52
CA MET A 69 51.47 -33.30 29.53
C MET A 69 51.58 -34.30 30.68
N SER A 70 52.12 -35.49 30.39
CA SER A 70 52.39 -36.50 31.42
C SER A 70 53.51 -36.06 32.37
N ASP A 71 53.52 -36.56 33.60
CA ASP A 71 54.59 -36.25 34.57
C ASP A 71 55.98 -36.69 34.07
N GLU A 72 56.05 -37.74 33.25
CA GLU A 72 57.31 -38.23 32.67
C GLU A 72 57.81 -37.29 31.58
N ASP A 73 56.92 -36.84 30.69
CA ASP A 73 57.26 -35.92 29.61
C ASP A 73 57.54 -34.51 30.11
N HIS A 74 56.78 -34.01 31.09
CA HIS A 74 57.06 -32.73 31.75
C HIS A 74 58.47 -32.70 32.34
N LYS A 75 58.87 -33.74 33.10
CA LYS A 75 60.23 -33.82 33.67
C LYS A 75 61.30 -33.88 32.58
N ARG A 76 61.05 -34.61 31.50
CA ARG A 76 61.98 -34.73 30.37
C ARG A 76 62.16 -33.39 29.66
N PHE A 77 61.07 -32.72 29.29
CA PHE A 77 61.11 -31.43 28.59
C PHE A 77 61.62 -30.30 29.48
N LEU A 78 61.30 -30.33 30.77
CA LEU A 78 61.85 -29.39 31.75
C LEU A 78 63.36 -29.53 31.89
N SER A 79 63.90 -30.77 31.86
CA SER A 79 65.34 -30.99 31.84
C SER A 79 65.99 -30.43 30.57
N ILE A 80 65.35 -30.61 29.41
CA ILE A 80 65.85 -30.07 28.14
C ILE A 80 65.87 -28.53 28.19
N ALA A 81 64.79 -27.90 28.63
CA ALA A 81 64.71 -26.45 28.79
C ALA A 81 65.72 -25.89 29.82
N GLN A 82 66.07 -26.67 30.85
CA GLN A 82 67.06 -26.28 31.87
C GLN A 82 68.51 -26.39 31.40
N ASP A 83 68.80 -27.26 30.43
CA ASP A 83 70.14 -27.47 29.87
C ASP A 83 70.48 -26.45 28.77
N GLU A 84 69.49 -25.67 28.29
CA GLU A 84 69.71 -24.60 27.32
C GLU A 84 70.44 -23.39 27.92
N LYS A 85 71.21 -22.67 27.07
CA LYS A 85 72.00 -21.53 27.54
C LYS A 85 71.08 -20.36 27.92
N PRO A 86 71.41 -19.60 28.99
CA PRO A 86 70.67 -18.40 29.33
C PRO A 86 70.80 -17.37 28.19
N PRO A 87 69.73 -16.60 27.92
CA PRO A 87 69.74 -15.64 26.83
C PRO A 87 70.64 -14.44 27.15
N ILE A 88 71.13 -13.75 26.11
CA ILE A 88 71.85 -12.49 26.29
C ILE A 88 70.82 -11.40 26.58
N LEU A 89 71.01 -10.71 27.71
CA LEU A 89 70.12 -9.64 28.14
C LEU A 89 70.49 -8.33 27.43
N VAL A 90 69.48 -7.66 26.88
CA VAL A 90 69.64 -6.38 26.19
C VAL A 90 68.72 -5.35 26.83
N LEU A 91 69.28 -4.18 27.15
CA LEU A 91 68.53 -3.01 27.56
C LEU A 91 68.25 -2.14 26.34
N ASN A 92 66.97 -1.96 26.03
CA ASN A 92 66.50 -0.99 25.06
C ASN A 92 66.27 0.35 25.77
N VAL A 93 66.99 1.39 25.36
CA VAL A 93 66.88 2.75 25.88
C VAL A 93 66.46 3.70 24.77
N THR A 94 65.25 4.26 24.86
CA THR A 94 64.82 5.38 24.02
C THR A 94 65.00 6.67 24.80
N VAL A 95 65.88 7.54 24.31
CA VAL A 95 66.03 8.92 24.79
C VAL A 95 64.98 9.77 24.07
N VAL A 96 63.92 10.15 24.77
CA VAL A 96 62.76 10.82 24.16
C VAL A 96 63.03 12.33 24.07
N GLU A 97 63.10 12.99 25.23
CA GLU A 97 63.23 14.44 25.33
C GLU A 97 63.78 14.84 26.71
N ALA A 98 64.41 16.01 26.82
CA ALA A 98 64.73 16.66 28.08
C ALA A 98 64.07 18.03 28.17
N GLN A 99 63.90 18.54 29.40
CA GLN A 99 63.31 19.85 29.66
C GLN A 99 64.00 20.58 30.81
N GLY A 100 64.09 21.90 30.71
CA GLY A 100 64.61 22.78 31.77
C GLY A 100 66.12 22.67 32.01
N LEU A 101 66.91 22.43 30.95
CA LEU A 101 68.37 22.40 31.04
C LEU A 101 68.94 23.79 31.38
N GLU A 102 70.16 23.83 31.93
CA GLU A 102 70.89 25.07 32.20
C GLU A 102 71.51 25.62 30.91
N ALA A 103 71.38 26.92 30.64
CA ALA A 103 72.06 27.58 29.53
C ALA A 103 73.54 27.80 29.87
N LYS A 104 74.45 27.30 29.04
CA LYS A 104 75.90 27.52 29.19
C LYS A 104 76.49 28.42 28.11
N ASP A 105 75.84 28.52 26.96
CA ASP A 105 76.27 29.41 25.90
C ASP A 105 76.00 30.89 26.20
N PRO A 106 76.81 31.82 25.64
CA PRO A 106 76.55 33.26 25.69
C PRO A 106 75.20 33.67 25.07
N ASN A 107 74.60 32.81 24.23
CA ASN A 107 73.33 33.03 23.56
C ASN A 107 72.10 32.80 24.47
N GLY A 108 72.30 32.33 25.71
CA GLY A 108 71.23 32.03 26.66
C GLY A 108 70.56 30.67 26.45
N PHE A 109 71.14 29.79 25.64
CA PHE A 109 70.73 28.41 25.37
C PHE A 109 71.92 27.45 25.62
N SER A 110 71.74 26.21 25.15
CA SER A 110 72.75 25.16 25.07
C SER A 110 72.47 24.32 23.82
N ASP A 111 73.47 23.60 23.35
CA ASP A 111 73.48 22.61 22.29
C ASP A 111 73.57 21.17 22.88
N PRO A 112 72.54 20.67 23.59
CA PRO A 112 72.63 19.44 24.37
C PRO A 112 72.76 18.16 23.53
N TYR A 113 73.59 17.24 24.01
CA TYR A 113 73.63 15.83 23.60
C TYR A 113 73.82 14.89 24.79
N CYS A 114 73.37 13.64 24.65
CA CYS A 114 73.49 12.62 25.68
C CYS A 114 74.58 11.59 25.32
N MET A 115 75.29 11.10 26.33
CA MET A 115 76.18 9.95 26.28
C MET A 115 75.67 8.89 27.25
N LEU A 116 75.45 7.65 26.82
CA LEU A 116 74.93 6.58 27.66
C LEU A 116 75.72 5.27 27.51
N GLY A 117 75.83 4.52 28.61
CA GLY A 117 76.47 3.21 28.67
C GLY A 117 76.14 2.46 29.96
N ILE A 118 76.55 1.19 30.03
CA ILE A 118 76.37 0.33 31.21
C ILE A 118 77.61 0.40 32.09
N GLN A 119 77.42 0.62 33.39
CA GLN A 119 78.46 0.61 34.41
C GLN A 119 78.40 -0.69 35.23
N PRO A 120 79.44 -1.55 35.18
CA PRO A 120 79.51 -2.77 35.98
C PRO A 120 79.66 -2.49 37.48
N GLY A 121 78.92 -3.22 38.32
CA GLY A 121 78.88 -3.01 39.77
C GLY A 121 80.00 -3.67 40.60
N ASN A 122 80.79 -4.60 40.04
CA ASN A 122 81.57 -5.55 40.83
C ASN A 122 83.07 -5.18 40.99
N THR A 123 83.44 -4.27 41.92
CA THR A 123 84.86 -4.14 42.35
C THR A 123 85.12 -3.75 43.82
N LEU A 124 84.15 -3.86 44.74
CA LEU A 124 84.39 -3.62 46.17
C LEU A 124 83.50 -4.55 47.02
N ASP A 125 83.90 -5.81 47.22
CA ASP A 125 83.48 -6.63 48.38
C ASP A 125 84.19 -8.01 48.51
N ARG A 126 85.37 -8.19 47.92
CA ARG A 126 86.23 -9.37 48.19
C ARG A 126 87.43 -9.00 49.04
N ARG A 127 87.20 -8.67 50.32
CA ARG A 127 88.20 -8.69 51.40
C ARG A 127 87.52 -8.49 52.76
N ASN A 128 86.99 -9.59 53.30
CA ASN A 128 86.87 -9.93 54.73
C ASN A 128 86.35 -11.38 54.76
N SER A 129 87.25 -12.34 54.90
CA SER A 129 87.45 -13.14 56.12
C SER A 129 86.25 -14.03 56.46
N SER A 130 86.41 -15.30 56.07
CA SER A 130 86.12 -16.51 56.85
C SER A 130 85.59 -16.30 58.27
N ASP A 131 84.39 -16.84 58.53
CA ASP A 131 84.05 -17.78 59.60
C ASP A 131 82.57 -17.59 59.98
N GLU A 132 81.74 -18.60 59.71
CA GLU A 132 80.96 -19.33 60.73
C GLU A 132 79.97 -20.30 60.06
N GLU A 133 80.24 -21.59 60.24
CA GLU A 133 79.32 -22.69 59.99
C GLU A 133 78.29 -22.81 61.13
N LEU A 134 77.02 -23.03 60.78
CA LEU A 134 75.97 -23.72 61.55
C LEU A 134 74.98 -24.25 60.49
N GLY A 135 74.64 -25.52 60.33
CA GLY A 135 74.98 -26.78 60.97
C GLY A 135 73.94 -27.77 60.45
N THR A 136 74.34 -28.83 59.74
CA THR A 136 73.44 -29.96 59.45
C THR A 136 74.19 -31.27 59.69
N GLY A 137 73.78 -31.96 60.74
CA GLY A 137 74.21 -33.32 60.99
C GLY A 137 73.59 -34.26 59.95
N SER A 138 74.39 -35.12 59.36
CA SER A 138 73.97 -36.50 59.18
C SER A 138 75.14 -37.45 58.98
N ILE A 139 74.87 -38.68 59.40
CA ILE A 139 75.79 -39.70 59.85
C ILE A 139 76.22 -40.61 58.69
N LYS A 140 77.53 -40.85 58.64
CA LYS A 140 78.27 -42.05 58.19
C LYS A 140 77.94 -42.67 56.82
N GLY A 141 79.01 -42.87 56.05
CA GLY A 141 79.16 -44.10 55.26
C GLY A 141 80.01 -43.97 54.00
N SER A 142 81.33 -43.79 54.13
CA SER A 142 82.27 -44.27 53.08
C SER A 142 82.44 -45.80 53.21
N PRO A 143 82.89 -46.52 52.16
CA PRO A 143 84.32 -46.50 51.78
C PRO A 143 84.52 -46.42 50.25
N ARG A 144 85.41 -45.55 49.74
CA ARG A 144 86.85 -45.79 49.49
C ARG A 144 87.17 -47.14 48.81
N ARG A 145 87.72 -47.09 47.59
CA ARG A 145 89.13 -47.43 47.24
C ARG A 145 89.38 -47.30 45.72
N GLN A 146 90.43 -46.57 45.32
CA GLN A 146 91.68 -47.07 44.68
C GLN A 146 91.41 -47.85 43.38
N GLY A 147 91.96 -47.55 42.21
CA GLY A 147 93.23 -46.93 41.85
C GLY A 147 93.82 -47.74 40.69
N GLY A 148 94.58 -47.10 39.79
CA GLY A 148 95.59 -47.82 38.97
C GLY A 148 95.30 -48.01 37.47
N LEU A 149 95.98 -47.18 36.67
CA LEU A 149 96.94 -47.56 35.61
C LEU A 149 96.51 -48.37 34.36
N LYS A 150 96.54 -47.64 33.23
CA LYS A 150 97.38 -47.84 32.01
C LYS A 150 96.94 -48.77 30.84
N LYS A 151 97.16 -48.18 29.65
CA LYS A 151 97.41 -48.73 28.28
C LYS A 151 96.17 -49.20 27.50
N LEU A 152 96.01 -49.02 26.19
CA LEU A 152 96.73 -48.38 25.07
C LEU A 152 95.70 -48.28 23.93
N GLY A 153 95.78 -47.26 23.06
CA GLY A 153 95.03 -47.26 21.81
C GLY A 153 95.00 -45.89 21.15
N ALA A 154 95.86 -45.68 20.16
CA ALA A 154 96.11 -44.41 19.50
C ALA A 154 95.02 -44.04 18.49
N SER A 155 94.68 -42.75 18.40
CA SER A 155 94.45 -42.08 17.11
C SER A 155 94.60 -40.56 17.25
N LEU A 156 94.93 -39.93 16.13
CA LEU A 156 95.62 -38.64 15.96
C LEU A 156 95.01 -37.42 16.68
N LYS A 157 95.89 -36.65 17.32
CA LYS A 157 95.69 -35.23 17.63
C LYS A 157 95.97 -34.37 16.38
N ARG A 158 94.97 -33.60 15.93
CA ARG A 158 95.19 -32.24 15.39
C ARG A 158 94.86 -31.25 16.52
N ARG A 159 95.70 -30.24 16.61
CA ARG A 159 95.92 -29.38 17.77
C ARG A 159 95.56 -27.97 17.34
N ASP A 160 94.38 -27.48 17.70
CA ASP A 160 94.06 -26.06 17.58
C ASP A 160 93.93 -25.43 18.96
N ARG A 161 94.75 -24.39 19.12
CA ARG A 161 94.96 -23.58 20.32
C ARG A 161 93.75 -22.68 20.51
N ILE A 162 92.91 -22.95 21.50
CA ILE A 162 92.03 -21.94 22.09
C ILE A 162 92.88 -21.13 23.05
N ARG A 163 93.20 -19.90 22.65
CA ARG A 163 93.80 -18.88 23.53
C ARG A 163 92.77 -18.53 24.60
N SER A 164 93.12 -18.81 25.84
CA SER A 164 92.56 -18.18 27.03
C SER A 164 92.92 -16.69 26.98
N ASN A 165 91.95 -15.81 26.70
CA ASN A 165 92.12 -14.39 26.98
C ASN A 165 91.85 -14.17 28.46
N SER A 166 92.95 -13.98 29.19
CA SER A 166 92.99 -13.28 30.45
C SER A 166 92.27 -11.94 30.33
N ILE A 167 91.35 -11.70 31.26
CA ILE A 167 90.66 -10.44 31.53
C ILE A 167 91.69 -9.30 31.52
N SER A 168 91.63 -8.45 30.51
CA SER A 168 92.22 -7.11 30.55
C SER A 168 91.13 -6.17 31.03
N ASP A 169 91.35 -5.57 32.20
CA ASP A 169 90.54 -4.51 32.81
C ASP A 169 90.55 -3.22 31.96
N THR A 170 89.88 -3.23 30.80
CA THR A 170 89.70 -2.06 29.93
C THR A 170 88.36 -2.16 29.19
N LEU A 171 87.40 -1.29 29.53
CA LEU A 171 86.14 -1.11 28.77
C LEU A 171 86.46 -0.52 27.38
N PRO A 172 86.20 -1.22 26.26
CA PRO A 172 86.43 -0.67 24.92
C PRO A 172 85.40 0.40 24.57
N ALA A 173 85.79 1.47 23.86
CA ALA A 173 84.92 2.57 23.43
C ALA A 173 83.67 2.16 22.61
N LYS A 174 83.60 0.89 22.16
CA LYS A 174 82.47 0.32 21.39
C LYS A 174 81.16 0.19 22.18
N PHE A 175 81.18 0.33 23.51
CA PHE A 175 80.00 0.15 24.38
C PHE A 175 79.33 1.46 24.83
N ILE A 176 79.74 2.61 24.29
CA ILE A 176 79.12 3.92 24.57
C ILE A 176 78.28 4.33 23.38
N ARG A 177 77.08 4.81 23.64
CA ARG A 177 76.19 5.40 22.64
C ARG A 177 76.05 6.89 22.91
N THR A 178 75.85 7.68 21.86
CA THR A 178 75.63 9.11 21.95
C THR A 178 74.46 9.51 21.08
N THR A 179 73.65 10.46 21.52
CA THR A 179 72.56 11.00 20.70
C THR A 179 73.07 12.03 19.69
N SER A 180 72.21 12.43 18.75
CA SER A 180 72.47 13.66 17.97
C SER A 180 72.51 14.90 18.86
N VAL A 181 73.33 15.89 18.48
CA VAL A 181 73.37 17.22 19.12
C VAL A 181 72.13 18.02 18.68
N LYS A 182 71.44 18.67 19.62
CA LYS A 182 70.30 19.55 19.30
C LYS A 182 70.70 21.00 19.55
N PRO A 183 70.85 21.83 18.51
CA PRO A 183 71.34 23.19 18.70
C PRO A 183 70.29 24.11 19.34
N GLN A 184 70.74 25.06 20.15
CA GLN A 184 70.04 26.21 20.72
C GLN A 184 68.73 25.85 21.42
N THR A 185 68.75 24.85 22.31
CA THR A 185 67.56 24.42 23.03
C THR A 185 67.83 23.96 24.46
N LEU A 186 67.01 24.43 25.40
CA LEU A 186 66.96 23.92 26.78
C LEU A 186 65.94 22.77 26.95
N ASN A 187 65.20 22.45 25.87
CA ASN A 187 64.18 21.40 25.83
C ASN A 187 64.34 20.50 24.59
N PRO A 188 65.46 19.77 24.46
CA PRO A 188 65.74 18.94 23.28
C PRO A 188 64.79 17.74 23.16
N LYS A 189 64.46 17.36 21.92
CA LYS A 189 63.73 16.12 21.60
C LYS A 189 64.57 15.25 20.66
N TRP A 190 64.92 14.04 21.08
CA TRP A 190 65.73 13.11 20.30
C TRP A 190 64.90 12.01 19.65
N ASN A 191 64.05 11.33 20.42
CA ASN A 191 63.37 10.10 20.00
C ASN A 191 64.32 9.03 19.42
N GLU A 192 65.52 8.93 19.99
CA GLU A 192 66.57 8.02 19.51
C GLU A 192 66.62 6.77 20.41
N GLN A 193 66.71 5.59 19.79
CA GLN A 193 66.71 4.29 20.48
C GLN A 193 68.08 3.62 20.40
N PHE A 194 68.52 3.10 21.54
CA PHE A 194 69.81 2.44 21.70
C PHE A 194 69.61 1.07 22.34
N ARG A 195 70.40 0.08 21.88
CA ARG A 195 70.49 -1.26 22.47
C ARG A 195 71.83 -1.41 23.19
N LEU A 196 71.79 -1.79 24.46
CA LEU A 196 72.96 -1.98 25.32
C LEU A 196 72.96 -3.41 25.87
N ASP A 197 74.04 -4.14 25.65
CA ASP A 197 74.20 -5.49 26.19
C ASP A 197 74.43 -5.42 27.71
N ILE A 198 73.74 -6.29 28.45
CA ILE A 198 73.79 -6.37 29.92
C ILE A 198 74.53 -7.65 30.31
N GLU A 199 75.52 -7.55 31.21
CA GLU A 199 76.24 -8.72 31.72
C GLU A 199 75.56 -9.29 32.98
N ASP A 200 75.15 -8.43 33.91
CA ASP A 200 74.43 -8.83 35.13
C ASP A 200 73.41 -7.78 35.57
N ILE A 201 72.12 -8.09 35.40
CA ILE A 201 71.00 -7.21 35.73
C ILE A 201 70.96 -6.76 37.21
N ARG A 202 71.56 -7.55 38.12
CA ARG A 202 71.54 -7.25 39.56
C ARG A 202 72.61 -6.25 39.97
N THR A 203 73.73 -6.20 39.26
CA THR A 203 74.88 -5.38 39.65
C THR A 203 75.14 -4.21 38.71
N ASP A 204 74.72 -4.33 37.46
CA ASP A 204 74.92 -3.31 36.43
C ASP A 204 73.99 -2.10 36.62
N LYS A 205 74.49 -0.92 36.22
CA LYS A 205 73.75 0.34 36.25
C LYS A 205 73.79 1.03 34.90
N LEU A 206 72.66 1.57 34.45
CA LEU A 206 72.63 2.52 33.34
C LEU A 206 73.18 3.87 33.83
N HIS A 207 74.20 4.38 33.13
CA HIS A 207 74.73 5.73 33.32
C HIS A 207 74.53 6.55 32.05
N LEU A 208 73.91 7.72 32.19
CA LEU A 208 73.69 8.68 31.10
C LEU A 208 74.19 10.06 31.55
N ASP A 209 75.04 10.70 30.76
CA ASP A 209 75.44 12.11 30.95
C ASP A 209 74.88 12.98 29.82
N ILE A 210 74.54 14.22 30.15
CA ILE A 210 74.12 15.27 29.21
C ILE A 210 75.20 16.35 29.19
N TRP A 211 75.56 16.82 28.00
CA TRP A 211 76.63 17.77 27.75
C TRP A 211 76.17 18.85 26.78
N ASP A 212 76.73 20.05 26.93
CA ASP A 212 76.61 21.18 26.01
C ASP A 212 77.79 21.20 25.03
N HIS A 213 77.52 21.41 23.74
CA HIS A 213 78.53 21.27 22.69
C HIS A 213 79.00 22.64 22.14
N ASP A 214 80.28 22.99 22.33
CA ASP A 214 80.77 24.37 22.08
C ASP A 214 81.58 24.57 20.76
N ASP A 215 81.78 23.55 19.90
CA ASP A 215 82.72 23.63 18.74
C ASP A 215 82.24 22.82 17.51
N GLU A 216 82.70 23.16 16.29
CA GLU A 216 82.19 22.56 15.03
C GLU A 216 82.77 21.16 14.68
N SER A 217 83.53 20.52 15.58
CA SER A 217 84.13 19.19 15.34
C SER A 217 83.31 18.04 15.93
N SER A 218 82.95 17.05 15.09
CA SER A 218 82.12 15.89 15.48
C SER A 218 82.70 15.06 16.63
N VAL A 219 81.99 15.02 17.76
CA VAL A 219 82.26 14.16 18.93
C VAL A 219 82.38 12.68 18.55
N PHE A 220 81.71 12.27 17.46
CA PHE A 220 81.70 10.90 16.95
C PHE A 220 83.08 10.46 16.41
N ASP A 221 83.83 11.38 15.77
CA ASP A 221 85.16 11.09 15.22
C ASP A 221 86.25 11.09 16.30
N ALA A 222 86.03 11.83 17.40
CA ALA A 222 86.89 11.84 18.57
C ALA A 222 86.81 10.53 19.36
N ALA A 223 85.61 10.05 19.66
CA ALA A 223 85.39 8.80 20.40
C ALA A 223 86.04 7.57 19.72
N ARG A 224 86.23 7.62 18.39
CA ARG A 224 86.92 6.59 17.59
C ARG A 224 88.45 6.65 17.64
N LYS A 225 89.05 7.80 17.98
CA LYS A 225 90.51 8.05 17.88
C LYS A 225 91.29 7.90 19.20
N LEU A 226 90.63 7.79 20.35
CA LEU A 226 91.29 7.54 21.63
C LEU A 226 91.31 6.04 21.98
N ASN A 227 92.42 5.41 21.69
CA ASN A 227 92.82 4.17 22.34
C ASN A 227 93.84 4.54 23.42
N GLU A 228 93.54 4.20 24.68
CA GLU A 228 94.44 4.20 25.86
C GLU A 228 94.53 5.50 26.68
N VAL A 229 93.89 5.51 27.87
CA VAL A 229 94.38 6.23 29.06
C VAL A 229 94.14 5.38 30.32
N SER A 230 95.12 5.37 31.21
CA SER A 230 95.19 4.59 32.45
C SER A 230 94.70 5.39 33.68
N SER A 231 93.70 4.85 34.39
CA SER A 231 93.58 4.75 35.85
C SER A 231 92.12 4.79 36.34
N LEU A 232 91.85 3.93 37.33
CA LEU A 232 90.54 3.59 37.89
C LEU A 232 89.88 4.79 38.62
N LYS A 233 88.77 5.30 38.06
CA LYS A 233 87.57 5.84 38.75
C LYS A 233 86.50 6.35 37.75
N GLY A 234 85.39 5.63 37.59
CA GLY A 234 84.07 6.12 37.13
C GLY A 234 83.84 6.35 35.62
N LEU A 235 82.75 5.79 35.05
CA LEU A 235 82.29 6.02 33.67
C LEU A 235 82.10 7.52 33.37
N GLY A 236 81.58 8.30 34.32
CA GLY A 236 81.45 9.75 34.18
C GLY A 236 82.80 10.51 34.07
N ARG A 237 83.92 9.98 34.59
CA ARG A 237 85.26 10.55 34.30
C ARG A 237 85.72 10.21 32.90
N TYR A 238 85.35 9.04 32.39
CA TYR A 238 85.65 8.61 31.03
C TYR A 238 84.86 9.42 29.99
N PHE A 239 83.57 9.65 30.21
CA PHE A 239 82.77 10.54 29.36
C PHE A 239 83.33 11.97 29.35
N LYS A 240 83.80 12.46 30.51
CA LYS A 240 84.52 13.74 30.60
C LYS A 240 85.82 13.76 29.80
N GLN A 241 86.60 12.69 29.85
CA GLN A 241 87.81 12.60 29.04
C GLN A 241 87.48 12.56 27.55
N ILE A 242 86.42 11.87 27.13
CA ILE A 242 85.97 11.85 25.72
C ILE A 242 85.55 13.25 25.27
N ALA A 243 84.70 13.94 26.04
CA ALA A 243 84.32 15.33 25.77
C ALA A 243 85.55 16.26 25.69
N GLN A 244 86.55 16.09 26.58
CA GLN A 244 87.78 16.89 26.61
C GLN A 244 88.78 16.57 25.49
N SER A 245 88.80 15.34 24.99
CA SER A 245 89.82 14.85 24.04
C SER A 245 89.39 14.95 22.58
N ALA A 246 88.20 15.48 22.33
CA ALA A 246 87.71 15.75 20.98
C ALA A 246 88.44 16.88 20.23
N ARG A 247 89.49 17.49 20.80
CA ARG A 247 90.15 18.68 20.22
C ARG A 247 91.61 18.50 19.83
N THR A 248 91.99 19.22 18.77
CA THR A 248 93.37 19.35 18.26
C THR A 248 93.96 20.69 18.72
N SER A 249 94.88 20.66 19.68
CA SER A 249 96.01 21.60 19.90
C SER A 249 95.84 23.13 20.12
N THR A 250 94.70 23.70 20.52
CA THR A 250 94.66 25.06 21.11
C THR A 250 93.62 25.16 22.23
N GLY A 251 94.06 25.32 23.48
CA GLY A 251 93.27 25.04 24.68
C GLY A 251 92.41 26.19 25.23
N GLU A 252 91.32 26.55 24.55
CA GLU A 252 90.23 27.34 25.15
C GLU A 252 88.87 26.75 24.70
N ASN A 253 88.02 26.42 25.69
CA ASN A 253 86.64 25.85 25.65
C ASN A 253 86.52 24.30 25.79
N ILE A 254 85.77 23.86 26.81
CA ILE A 254 85.49 22.47 27.18
C ILE A 254 83.97 22.34 27.25
N ASP A 255 83.38 21.40 26.51
CA ASP A 255 81.95 21.08 26.54
C ASP A 255 81.41 21.01 27.99
N ASP A 256 80.39 21.81 28.28
CA ASP A 256 79.89 22.01 29.64
C ASP A 256 78.96 20.87 30.08
N PHE A 257 79.10 20.44 31.33
CA PHE A 257 78.28 19.36 31.87
C PHE A 257 76.89 19.87 32.29
N LEU A 258 75.84 19.27 31.72
CA LEU A 258 74.44 19.68 31.95
C LEU A 258 73.71 18.78 32.96
N GLY A 259 74.16 17.55 33.20
CA GLY A 259 73.58 16.65 34.22
C GLY A 259 73.75 15.16 33.91
N CYS A 260 73.42 14.29 34.87
CA CYS A 260 73.48 12.84 34.67
C CYS A 260 72.28 12.07 35.26
N VAL A 261 72.05 10.84 34.78
CA VAL A 261 71.08 9.87 35.32
C VAL A 261 71.79 8.56 35.60
N ASN A 262 71.59 8.03 36.80
CA ASN A 262 72.06 6.71 37.23
C ASN A 262 70.88 5.83 37.62
N MET A 263 70.73 4.66 37.00
CA MET A 263 69.66 3.71 37.33
C MET A 263 70.19 2.30 37.49
N ARG A 264 69.73 1.56 38.50
CA ARG A 264 70.00 0.12 38.61
C ARG A 264 69.09 -0.65 37.67
N LEU A 265 69.64 -1.63 36.98
CA LEU A 265 68.86 -2.40 36.01
C LEU A 265 67.82 -3.32 36.69
N GLU A 266 68.04 -3.71 37.94
CA GLU A 266 67.08 -4.47 38.77
C GLU A 266 65.74 -3.75 39.00
N ASP A 267 65.73 -2.41 38.92
CA ASP A 267 64.53 -1.59 39.17
C ASP A 267 63.59 -1.49 37.94
N ILE A 268 63.98 -2.11 36.81
CA ILE A 268 63.19 -2.06 35.57
C ILE A 268 62.14 -3.20 35.60
N PRO A 269 60.83 -2.87 35.58
CA PRO A 269 59.78 -3.89 35.55
C PRO A 269 59.76 -4.61 34.20
N SER A 270 59.22 -5.85 34.18
CA SER A 270 59.07 -6.65 32.97
C SER A 270 58.22 -5.99 31.89
N SER A 271 57.25 -5.15 32.30
CA SER A 271 56.43 -4.35 31.39
C SER A 271 57.16 -3.16 30.77
N GLY A 272 58.40 -2.86 31.17
CA GLY A 272 59.18 -1.69 30.79
C GLY A 272 58.75 -0.40 31.49
N LEU A 273 59.51 0.69 31.28
CA LEU A 273 59.41 1.92 32.05
C LEU A 273 59.43 3.13 31.11
N ASP A 274 58.44 4.03 31.19
CA ASP A 274 58.38 5.30 30.46
C ASP A 274 58.07 6.43 31.45
N ARG A 275 59.09 7.21 31.84
CA ARG A 275 58.92 8.32 32.79
C ARG A 275 60.00 9.39 32.67
N TRP A 276 59.78 10.49 33.38
CA TRP A 276 60.74 11.57 33.58
C TRP A 276 61.72 11.27 34.72
N PHE A 277 62.99 11.59 34.52
CA PHE A 277 64.09 11.46 35.47
C PHE A 277 64.68 12.83 35.76
N CYS A 278 64.87 13.17 37.04
CA CYS A 278 65.59 14.39 37.42
C CYS A 278 67.08 14.24 37.14
N LEU A 279 67.71 15.28 36.62
CA LEU A 279 69.16 15.31 36.38
C LEU A 279 69.92 15.53 37.69
N GLU A 280 70.99 14.77 37.89
CA GLU A 280 71.85 14.81 39.06
C GLU A 280 73.24 15.39 38.71
N GLY A 281 73.90 16.01 39.68
CA GLY A 281 75.29 16.47 39.57
C GLY A 281 76.30 15.36 39.85
N ARG A 282 77.47 15.37 39.19
CA ARG A 282 78.56 14.38 39.43
C ARG A 282 79.24 14.50 40.78
N THR A 283 79.20 15.69 41.38
CA THR A 283 79.73 16.01 42.71
C THR A 283 78.79 17.00 43.38
N GLU A 284 78.79 17.08 44.71
CA GLU A 284 77.99 18.07 45.48
C GLU A 284 78.28 19.54 45.13
N ARG A 285 79.33 19.81 44.34
CA ARG A 285 79.71 21.15 43.86
C ARG A 285 79.16 21.51 42.46
N SER A 286 78.50 20.58 41.77
CA SER A 286 77.91 20.82 40.45
C SER A 286 76.47 21.32 40.58
N SER A 287 76.19 22.56 40.15
CA SER A 287 74.80 23.01 39.96
C SER A 287 74.24 22.38 38.69
N VAL A 288 73.16 21.63 38.81
CA VAL A 288 72.48 20.94 37.70
C VAL A 288 70.98 21.20 37.83
N GLN A 289 70.30 21.46 36.71
CA GLN A 289 68.85 21.62 36.64
C GLN A 289 68.29 20.94 35.38
N GLY A 290 67.03 20.50 35.46
CA GLY A 290 66.32 19.88 34.36
C GLY A 290 65.94 18.41 34.60
N GLN A 291 65.17 17.85 33.68
CA GLN A 291 64.71 16.46 33.69
C GLN A 291 64.79 15.86 32.29
N ILE A 292 64.93 14.54 32.18
CA ILE A 292 64.96 13.79 30.93
C ILE A 292 63.94 12.64 30.94
N ARG A 293 63.18 12.47 29.86
CA ARG A 293 62.23 11.36 29.67
C ARG A 293 62.91 10.21 28.95
N LEU A 294 62.94 9.05 29.59
CA LEU A 294 63.50 7.83 29.03
C LEU A 294 62.43 6.74 28.96
N LYS A 295 62.42 5.99 27.85
CA LYS A 295 61.70 4.71 27.74
C LYS A 295 62.71 3.57 27.82
N LEU A 296 62.53 2.67 28.78
CA LEU A 296 63.42 1.56 29.05
C LEU A 296 62.63 0.25 28.93
N SER A 297 63.18 -0.76 28.26
CA SER A 297 62.64 -2.11 28.26
C SER A 297 63.74 -3.15 28.17
N LEU A 298 63.55 -4.28 28.85
CA LEU A 298 64.45 -5.43 28.80
C LEU A 298 63.98 -6.36 27.68
N SER A 299 64.91 -6.85 26.88
CA SER A 299 64.67 -7.90 25.88
C SER A 299 65.84 -8.89 25.86
N THR A 300 65.70 -9.97 25.11
CA THR A 300 66.79 -10.94 24.88
C THR A 300 67.24 -10.95 23.43
N ARG A 301 68.49 -11.35 23.20
CA ARG A 301 69.00 -11.64 21.85
C ARG A 301 69.68 -13.02 21.82
N GLU A 302 69.49 -13.76 20.73
CA GLU A 302 70.27 -14.98 20.45
C GLU A 302 71.59 -14.63 19.76
N ASP A 303 72.66 -15.36 20.10
CA ASP A 303 74.03 -15.15 19.59
C ASP A 303 74.24 -15.76 18.17
N LYS A 304 73.22 -15.68 17.30
CA LYS A 304 73.28 -16.23 15.93
C LYS A 304 73.88 -15.20 14.97
N ASP A 305 74.99 -15.57 14.34
CA ASP A 305 75.66 -14.81 13.29
C ASP A 305 74.72 -14.49 12.11
N GLY A 306 74.50 -13.21 11.83
CA GLY A 306 74.13 -12.71 10.49
C GLY A 306 72.66 -12.33 10.26
N ASN A 307 72.38 -11.03 10.31
CA ASN A 307 71.61 -10.23 9.35
C ASN A 307 70.34 -10.81 8.67
N ASN A 308 69.52 -11.59 9.37
CA ASN A 308 68.15 -11.90 8.96
C ASN A 308 67.17 -11.26 9.95
N GLU A 309 66.82 -9.99 9.73
CA GLU A 309 65.65 -9.35 10.33
C GLU A 309 64.32 -9.82 9.69
N GLU A 310 64.37 -10.82 8.79
CA GLU A 310 63.25 -11.18 7.90
C GLU A 310 62.36 -12.35 8.35
N ASP A 311 62.61 -13.04 9.47
CA ASP A 311 61.87 -14.28 9.80
C ASP A 311 61.30 -14.37 11.23
N ASN A 312 60.72 -13.26 11.70
CA ASN A 312 60.03 -13.17 13.00
C ASN A 312 58.64 -13.85 13.02
N TRP A 313 58.10 -14.28 11.86
CA TRP A 313 56.77 -14.88 11.75
C TRP A 313 56.62 -16.17 12.55
N LYS A 314 57.68 -16.97 12.69
CA LYS A 314 57.66 -18.22 13.47
C LYS A 314 57.32 -17.96 14.95
N GLU A 315 57.92 -16.94 15.55
CA GLU A 315 57.69 -16.55 16.95
C GLU A 315 56.26 -16.02 17.16
N VAL A 316 55.74 -15.30 16.17
CA VAL A 316 54.34 -14.84 16.14
C VAL A 316 53.38 -16.02 16.11
N VAL A 317 53.63 -17.02 15.25
CA VAL A 317 52.85 -18.26 15.14
C VAL A 317 52.86 -19.04 16.45
N GLU A 318 54.03 -19.24 17.07
CA GLU A 318 54.17 -19.92 18.37
C GLU A 318 53.38 -19.19 19.47
N HIS A 319 53.34 -17.85 19.43
CA HIS A 319 52.52 -17.05 20.33
C HIS A 319 51.00 -17.19 20.06
N MET A 320 50.58 -17.25 18.79
CA MET A 320 49.19 -17.55 18.39
C MET A 320 48.74 -18.89 18.97
N GLU A 321 49.60 -19.91 18.80
CA GLU A 321 49.35 -21.28 19.22
C GLU A 321 49.24 -21.39 20.74
N LEU A 322 50.12 -20.74 21.49
CA LEU A 322 50.08 -20.74 22.95
C LEU A 322 48.77 -20.15 23.51
N PHE A 323 48.29 -19.05 22.93
CA PHE A 323 47.00 -18.45 23.28
C PHE A 323 45.85 -19.42 23.07
N TRP A 324 45.86 -20.15 21.94
CA TRP A 324 44.84 -21.15 21.62
C TRP A 324 44.82 -22.29 22.64
N VAL A 325 45.99 -22.82 23.03
CA VAL A 325 46.08 -23.90 24.03
C VAL A 325 45.42 -23.50 25.34
N PHE A 326 45.70 -22.29 25.83
CA PHE A 326 45.15 -21.80 27.10
C PHE A 326 43.64 -21.58 27.01
N ILE A 327 43.13 -20.99 25.92
CA ILE A 327 41.68 -20.79 25.74
C ILE A 327 40.95 -22.13 25.67
N GLN A 328 41.49 -23.12 24.96
CA GLN A 328 40.89 -24.46 24.91
C GLN A 328 40.88 -25.14 26.29
N HIS A 329 41.93 -24.95 27.09
CA HIS A 329 41.98 -25.47 28.45
C HIS A 329 40.90 -24.82 29.34
N GLU A 330 40.78 -23.49 29.32
CA GLU A 330 39.77 -22.76 30.10
C GLU A 330 38.33 -23.12 29.68
N LEU A 331 38.06 -23.24 28.38
CA LEU A 331 36.74 -23.65 27.87
C LEU A 331 36.35 -25.08 28.31
N LYS A 332 37.33 -25.99 28.49
CA LYS A 332 37.08 -27.34 29.02
C LYS A 332 36.80 -27.34 30.53
N GLN A 333 37.39 -26.40 31.27
CA GLN A 333 37.25 -26.25 32.72
C GLN A 333 36.00 -25.45 33.12
N HIS A 334 35.39 -24.72 32.19
CA HIS A 334 34.21 -23.89 32.45
C HIS A 334 32.95 -24.73 32.75
N PHE A 335 32.32 -24.48 33.91
CA PHE A 335 31.16 -25.25 34.39
C PHE A 335 29.81 -24.85 33.76
N GLY A 336 29.77 -23.80 32.94
CA GLY A 336 28.59 -23.34 32.18
C GLY A 336 28.71 -23.60 30.67
N PRO A 337 27.62 -23.41 29.89
CA PRO A 337 27.68 -23.50 28.43
C PRO A 337 28.68 -22.49 27.86
N SER A 338 29.38 -22.86 26.77
CA SER A 338 30.51 -22.10 26.21
C SER A 338 30.20 -20.65 25.79
N TYR A 339 28.92 -20.27 25.69
CA TYR A 339 28.48 -18.89 25.43
C TYR A 339 28.35 -18.01 26.69
N GLU A 340 28.66 -18.50 27.89
CA GLU A 340 28.65 -17.68 29.11
C GLU A 340 30.07 -17.27 29.55
N TRP A 341 31.10 -17.80 28.89
CA TRP A 341 32.49 -17.49 29.21
C TRP A 341 32.86 -16.09 28.69
N ALA A 342 33.34 -15.21 29.59
CA ALA A 342 33.63 -13.80 29.29
C ALA A 342 35.03 -13.54 28.70
N GLY A 343 35.80 -14.59 28.38
CA GLY A 343 37.17 -14.45 27.86
C GLY A 343 38.26 -14.30 28.91
N ASP A 344 37.97 -14.57 30.19
CA ASP A 344 38.93 -14.39 31.28
C ASP A 344 40.00 -15.49 31.31
N LEU A 345 41.26 -15.10 31.17
CA LEU A 345 42.43 -15.96 31.39
C LEU A 345 43.00 -15.81 32.82
N PRO A 346 43.43 -16.91 33.47
CA PRO A 346 44.00 -16.86 34.81
C PRO A 346 45.40 -16.22 34.82
N GLN A 347 45.84 -15.78 36.00
CA GLN A 347 47.11 -15.04 36.16
C GLN A 347 48.35 -15.82 35.66
N PRO A 348 48.46 -17.15 35.87
CA PRO A 348 49.54 -17.96 35.28
C PRO A 348 49.59 -17.87 33.75
N ALA A 349 48.46 -18.01 33.06
CA ALA A 349 48.36 -17.87 31.61
C ALA A 349 48.85 -16.50 31.13
N LYS A 350 48.35 -15.42 31.77
CA LYS A 350 48.72 -14.03 31.45
C LYS A 350 50.22 -13.78 31.64
N ILE A 351 50.82 -14.31 32.71
CA ILE A 351 52.25 -14.17 32.99
C ILE A 351 53.08 -14.94 31.95
N THR A 352 52.71 -16.17 31.63
CA THR A 352 53.42 -17.01 30.66
C THR A 352 53.39 -16.40 29.26
N ILE A 353 52.22 -15.92 28.82
CA ILE A 353 52.05 -15.19 27.55
C ILE A 353 52.92 -13.91 27.53
N THR A 354 52.85 -13.09 28.58
CA THR A 354 53.59 -11.83 28.65
C THR A 354 55.09 -12.06 28.70
N SER A 355 55.52 -13.12 29.39
CA SER A 355 56.93 -13.50 29.48
C SER A 355 57.44 -13.98 28.12
N ALA A 356 56.68 -14.81 27.40
CA ALA A 356 57.06 -15.29 26.06
C ALA A 356 57.24 -14.12 25.07
N LYS A 357 56.39 -13.08 25.17
CA LYS A 357 56.50 -11.85 24.37
C LYS A 357 57.82 -11.08 24.59
N LEU A 358 58.46 -11.21 25.75
CA LEU A 358 59.74 -10.54 26.06
C LEU A 358 60.97 -11.26 25.49
N PHE A 359 60.83 -12.53 25.13
CA PHE A 359 61.93 -13.31 24.57
C PHE A 359 62.12 -13.10 23.06
N GLY A 360 61.08 -12.64 22.34
CA GLY A 360 61.16 -12.24 20.93
C GLY A 360 61.66 -10.80 20.77
N ASP A 361 62.59 -10.56 19.83
CA ASP A 361 63.24 -9.25 19.60
C ASP A 361 62.32 -8.28 18.81
N HIS A 362 61.13 -7.99 19.34
CA HIS A 362 60.10 -7.22 18.63
C HIS A 362 60.02 -5.76 19.08
N ASN A 363 59.79 -4.89 18.10
CA ASN A 363 59.42 -3.50 18.30
C ASN A 363 58.03 -3.45 18.98
N ARG A 364 57.95 -2.76 20.12
CA ARG A 364 56.80 -2.73 21.06
C ARG A 364 55.43 -2.37 20.44
N ALA A 365 55.40 -1.87 19.21
CA ALA A 365 54.20 -1.44 18.50
C ALA A 365 53.52 -2.55 17.66
N SER A 366 54.27 -3.50 17.06
CA SER A 366 53.68 -4.57 16.24
C SER A 366 53.07 -5.69 17.09
N ALA A 367 53.62 -5.92 18.28
CA ALA A 367 53.20 -7.00 19.18
C ALA A 367 51.88 -6.74 19.93
N ASP A 368 51.34 -5.52 19.95
CA ASP A 368 49.99 -5.24 20.45
C ASP A 368 48.96 -5.39 19.30
N THR A 369 49.34 -4.98 18.08
CA THR A 369 48.56 -5.19 16.86
C THR A 369 48.42 -6.69 16.54
N LEU A 370 49.50 -7.48 16.65
CA LEU A 370 49.50 -8.93 16.40
C LEU A 370 48.73 -9.76 17.45
N VAL A 371 48.70 -9.32 18.71
CA VAL A 371 47.89 -9.96 19.77
C VAL A 371 46.40 -9.67 19.57
N SER A 372 46.06 -8.47 19.09
CA SER A 372 44.69 -8.09 18.69
C SER A 372 44.23 -8.88 17.45
N ILE A 373 45.13 -9.06 16.48
CA ILE A 373 44.92 -9.85 15.27
C ILE A 373 44.75 -11.34 15.59
N ASN A 374 45.55 -11.88 16.50
CA ASN A 374 45.39 -13.23 17.05
C ASN A 374 44.04 -13.50 17.70
N TYR A 375 43.56 -12.52 18.47
CA TYR A 375 42.26 -12.57 19.11
C TYR A 375 41.12 -12.64 18.07
N SER A 376 41.31 -12.03 16.90
CA SER A 376 40.44 -12.11 15.73
C SER A 376 40.47 -13.51 15.08
N SER A 377 41.67 -14.10 14.98
CA SER A 377 41.91 -15.43 14.39
C SER A 377 41.37 -16.56 15.26
N ILE A 378 41.46 -16.46 16.59
CA ILE A 378 40.92 -17.44 17.56
C ILE A 378 39.39 -17.47 17.54
N LEU A 379 38.74 -16.31 17.36
CA LEU A 379 37.31 -16.23 17.08
C LEU A 379 36.92 -16.90 15.75
N GLY A 380 37.78 -16.81 14.73
CA GLY A 380 37.64 -17.56 13.49
C GLY A 380 37.76 -19.08 13.71
N SER A 381 38.75 -19.54 14.47
CA SER A 381 39.04 -20.96 14.69
C SER A 381 38.03 -21.68 15.61
N CYS A 382 37.41 -21.01 16.57
CA CYS A 382 36.35 -21.64 17.38
C CYS A 382 35.07 -21.98 16.57
N THR A 383 34.88 -21.42 15.37
CA THR A 383 33.75 -21.73 14.49
C THR A 383 33.98 -22.95 13.58
N ALA A 384 35.23 -23.40 13.42
CA ALA A 384 35.56 -24.62 12.69
C ALA A 384 35.29 -25.91 13.50
N GLN A 385 35.11 -25.82 14.82
CA GLN A 385 34.97 -26.99 15.70
C GLN A 385 33.54 -27.54 15.81
N THR A 386 32.50 -26.88 15.28
CA THR A 386 31.11 -27.38 15.36
C THR A 386 30.60 -27.95 14.05
N LYS A 387 31.28 -28.98 13.55
CA LYS A 387 30.58 -30.10 12.90
C LYS A 387 31.19 -31.47 13.19
N ILE A 388 31.56 -31.68 14.45
CA ILE A 388 31.15 -32.91 15.14
C ILE A 388 30.12 -32.43 16.16
N GLY A 389 28.89 -32.92 16.08
CA GLY A 389 27.81 -32.46 16.95
C GLY A 389 28.22 -32.51 18.43
N SER A 390 27.86 -31.47 19.19
CA SER A 390 27.92 -31.31 20.67
C SER A 390 28.84 -30.23 21.28
N GLY A 391 29.11 -29.10 20.60
CA GLY A 391 29.64 -27.89 21.25
C GLY A 391 28.72 -26.67 21.09
N PRO A 392 28.42 -25.86 22.13
CA PRO A 392 27.68 -24.61 21.99
C PRO A 392 28.55 -23.56 21.26
N PRO A 393 27.99 -22.75 20.33
CA PRO A 393 28.70 -21.63 19.73
C PRO A 393 29.06 -20.59 20.80
N LEU A 394 30.22 -19.92 20.69
CA LEU A 394 30.59 -18.76 21.52
C LEU A 394 29.54 -17.65 21.42
N ASP A 395 29.45 -16.83 22.46
CA ASP A 395 28.49 -15.74 22.52
C ASP A 395 28.79 -14.66 21.48
N MET A 396 27.77 -14.30 20.68
CA MET A 396 27.89 -13.22 19.68
C MET A 396 28.23 -11.85 20.30
N PRO A 397 27.74 -11.48 21.51
CA PRO A 397 28.22 -10.34 22.28
C PRO A 397 29.74 -10.32 22.54
N LEU A 398 30.35 -11.45 22.90
CA LEU A 398 31.79 -11.53 23.10
C LEU A 398 32.53 -11.27 21.78
N SER A 399 32.10 -11.91 20.69
CA SER A 399 32.65 -11.65 19.35
C SER A 399 32.56 -10.18 18.94
N TYR A 400 31.47 -9.50 19.28
CA TYR A 400 31.29 -8.07 19.00
C TYR A 400 32.27 -7.19 19.79
N GLN A 401 32.45 -7.47 21.09
CA GLN A 401 33.40 -6.73 21.94
C GLN A 401 34.84 -6.86 21.42
N LEU A 402 35.21 -8.05 20.97
CA LEU A 402 36.55 -8.32 20.46
C LEU A 402 36.80 -7.63 19.12
N LEU A 403 35.81 -7.60 18.24
CA LEU A 403 35.85 -6.78 17.03
C LEU A 403 36.07 -5.29 17.35
N ASP A 404 35.45 -4.77 18.40
CA ASP A 404 35.66 -3.37 18.84
C ASP A 404 37.06 -3.14 19.42
N ASP A 405 37.60 -4.10 20.17
CA ASP A 405 38.99 -4.05 20.68
C ASP A 405 40.02 -4.01 19.53
N ILE A 406 39.80 -4.80 18.47
CA ILE A 406 40.62 -4.79 17.24
C ILE A 406 40.57 -3.43 16.55
N ALA A 407 39.36 -2.85 16.43
CA ALA A 407 39.17 -1.54 15.83
C ALA A 407 39.91 -0.44 16.61
N ARG A 408 39.92 -0.52 17.95
CA ARG A 408 40.65 0.42 18.83
C ARG A 408 42.17 0.23 18.75
N ALA A 409 42.65 -0.99 18.65
CA ALA A 409 44.08 -1.31 18.60
C ALA A 409 44.76 -0.90 17.28
N TRP A 410 44.03 -0.86 16.16
CA TRP A 410 44.57 -0.50 14.84
C TRP A 410 45.12 0.93 14.75
N GLY A 411 44.54 1.89 15.50
CA GLY A 411 44.99 3.29 15.52
C GLY A 411 44.91 4.03 14.16
N ASP A 412 45.56 5.20 14.07
CA ASP A 412 45.63 6.06 12.86
C ASP A 412 46.99 5.97 12.13
N GLN A 413 47.83 4.96 12.42
CA GLN A 413 49.16 4.86 11.80
C GLN A 413 49.09 4.33 10.36
N GLU A 414 49.80 4.98 9.44
CA GLU A 414 50.03 4.50 8.07
C GLU A 414 51.02 3.33 8.10
N ASN A 415 50.47 2.12 8.10
CA ASN A 415 51.10 0.83 7.78
C ASN A 415 51.96 0.14 8.88
N PRO A 416 51.35 -0.67 9.77
CA PRO A 416 52.08 -1.37 10.85
C PRO A 416 52.40 -2.87 10.62
N LEU A 417 51.93 -3.52 9.55
CA LEU A 417 52.01 -4.99 9.37
C LEU A 417 52.90 -5.45 8.21
N SER A 418 53.47 -6.65 8.35
CA SER A 418 54.16 -7.38 7.26
C SER A 418 53.16 -8.08 6.31
N ARG A 419 53.65 -8.52 5.14
CA ARG A 419 52.81 -9.16 4.10
C ARG A 419 52.16 -10.46 4.57
N ASP A 420 52.87 -11.26 5.36
CA ASP A 420 52.36 -12.54 5.86
C ASP A 420 51.35 -12.33 7.00
N GLU A 421 51.55 -11.29 7.81
CA GLU A 421 50.61 -10.86 8.86
C GLU A 421 49.29 -10.33 8.27
N GLU A 422 49.38 -9.54 7.19
CA GLU A 422 48.21 -9.04 6.46
C GLU A 422 47.41 -10.19 5.84
N ALA A 423 48.07 -11.18 5.24
CA ALA A 423 47.42 -12.34 4.64
C ALA A 423 46.71 -13.22 5.69
N ALA A 424 47.34 -13.47 6.85
CA ALA A 424 46.74 -14.24 7.94
C ALA A 424 45.51 -13.54 8.55
N LEU A 425 45.56 -12.21 8.67
CA LEU A 425 44.44 -11.41 9.14
C LEU A 425 43.28 -11.39 8.14
N ALA A 426 43.58 -11.21 6.84
CA ALA A 426 42.59 -11.26 5.78
C ALA A 426 41.85 -12.60 5.75
N GLU A 427 42.58 -13.71 5.87
CA GLU A 427 41.99 -15.06 5.90
C GLU A 427 41.07 -15.24 7.11
N SER A 428 41.49 -14.77 8.29
CA SER A 428 40.69 -14.84 9.51
C SER A 428 39.36 -14.08 9.39
N PHE A 429 39.40 -12.87 8.82
CA PHE A 429 38.19 -12.09 8.54
C PHE A 429 37.26 -12.80 7.55
N ASN A 430 37.82 -13.42 6.50
CA ASN A 430 37.02 -14.11 5.49
C ASN A 430 36.31 -15.35 6.04
N ILE A 431 37.00 -16.14 6.87
CA ILE A 431 36.42 -17.33 7.51
C ILE A 431 35.25 -16.93 8.43
N PHE A 432 35.45 -15.91 9.27
CA PHE A 432 34.42 -15.43 10.18
C PHE A 432 33.19 -14.90 9.43
N LEU A 433 33.42 -14.09 8.39
CA LEU A 433 32.36 -13.55 7.54
C LEU A 433 31.56 -14.67 6.85
N ASP A 434 32.23 -15.63 6.21
CA ASP A 434 31.59 -16.76 5.53
C ASP A 434 30.78 -17.63 6.51
N PHE A 435 31.24 -17.78 7.75
CA PHE A 435 30.49 -18.45 8.81
C PHE A 435 29.20 -17.70 9.18
N CYS A 436 29.29 -16.40 9.44
CA CYS A 436 28.12 -15.58 9.75
C CYS A 436 27.10 -15.59 8.61
N LEU A 437 27.55 -15.51 7.36
CA LEU A 437 26.68 -15.59 6.17
C LEU A 437 26.01 -16.96 6.02
N LYS A 438 26.69 -18.07 6.36
CA LYS A 438 26.09 -19.42 6.40
C LYS A 438 25.03 -19.56 7.50
N ILE A 439 25.22 -18.91 8.65
CA ILE A 439 24.19 -18.86 9.70
C ILE A 439 22.98 -18.07 9.22
N ILE A 440 23.18 -16.92 8.56
CA ILE A 440 22.11 -16.12 7.96
C ILE A 440 21.33 -16.94 6.92
N GLN A 441 21.99 -17.76 6.11
CA GLN A 441 21.29 -18.65 5.15
C GLN A 441 20.31 -19.63 5.82
N LYS A 442 20.53 -19.98 7.09
CA LYS A 442 19.70 -20.91 7.88
C LYS A 442 18.96 -20.24 9.04
N HIS A 443 18.79 -18.91 8.98
CA HIS A 443 18.23 -18.15 10.10
C HIS A 443 16.82 -18.63 10.50
N ARG A 444 16.01 -19.08 9.55
CA ARG A 444 14.66 -19.63 9.81
C ARG A 444 14.66 -20.84 10.75
N ASP A 445 15.69 -21.68 10.66
CA ASP A 445 15.82 -22.89 11.47
C ASP A 445 16.54 -22.60 12.80
N LEU A 446 17.53 -21.70 12.77
CA LEU A 446 18.41 -21.42 13.91
C LEU A 446 17.84 -20.36 14.87
N PHE A 447 17.02 -19.43 14.36
CA PHE A 447 16.44 -18.33 15.12
C PHE A 447 14.92 -18.24 14.90
N PRO A 448 14.15 -19.25 15.33
CA PRO A 448 12.73 -19.32 15.03
C PRO A 448 11.95 -18.11 15.58
N PRO A 449 10.90 -17.64 14.88
CA PRO A 449 10.13 -16.49 15.31
C PRO A 449 9.44 -16.70 16.66
N GLY A 450 9.50 -15.69 17.55
CA GLY A 450 8.85 -15.71 18.87
C GLY A 450 9.71 -16.24 20.02
N ASN A 451 11.01 -16.44 19.81
CA ASN A 451 11.97 -16.78 20.86
C ASN A 451 12.98 -15.64 21.06
N ASP A 452 12.73 -14.80 22.07
CA ASP A 452 13.51 -13.60 22.40
C ASP A 452 15.01 -13.88 22.56
N PHE A 453 15.35 -15.03 23.15
CA PHE A 453 16.75 -15.41 23.37
C PHE A 453 17.48 -15.65 22.05
N THR A 454 16.83 -16.33 21.10
CA THR A 454 17.42 -16.57 19.78
C THR A 454 17.44 -15.32 18.89
N GLN A 455 16.46 -14.43 19.05
CA GLN A 455 16.43 -13.14 18.35
C GLN A 455 17.51 -12.17 18.85
N HIS A 456 17.78 -12.18 20.15
CA HIS A 456 18.90 -11.45 20.73
C HIS A 456 20.23 -11.90 20.11
N LYS A 457 20.40 -13.22 19.89
CA LYS A 457 21.59 -13.77 19.22
C LYS A 457 21.70 -13.33 17.75
N LEU A 458 20.59 -13.33 17.01
CA LEU A 458 20.55 -12.82 15.64
C LEU A 458 20.93 -11.32 15.59
N THR A 459 20.42 -10.52 16.52
CA THR A 459 20.75 -9.08 16.60
C THR A 459 22.24 -8.86 16.78
N HIS A 460 22.88 -9.61 17.69
CA HIS A 460 24.33 -9.49 17.91
C HIS A 460 25.14 -10.00 16.72
N LEU A 461 24.70 -11.08 16.05
CA LEU A 461 25.31 -11.54 14.80
C LEU A 461 25.31 -10.45 13.72
N LEU A 462 24.19 -9.75 13.54
CA LEU A 462 24.08 -8.65 12.58
C LEU A 462 24.95 -7.45 12.96
N LYS A 463 25.04 -7.13 14.25
CA LYS A 463 25.95 -6.10 14.77
C LYS A 463 27.43 -6.46 14.54
N CYS A 464 27.82 -7.73 14.69
CA CYS A 464 29.18 -8.18 14.37
C CYS A 464 29.52 -7.94 12.89
N LEU A 465 28.60 -8.30 11.99
CA LEU A 465 28.78 -8.09 10.55
C LEU A 465 28.88 -6.60 10.19
N SER A 466 28.02 -5.77 10.79
CA SER A 466 28.03 -4.31 10.60
C SER A 466 29.32 -3.67 11.10
N SER A 467 29.77 -4.08 12.29
CA SER A 467 31.06 -3.63 12.87
C SER A 467 32.24 -4.02 11.99
N LEU A 468 32.33 -5.30 11.57
CA LEU A 468 33.42 -5.82 10.74
C LEU A 468 33.59 -5.01 9.44
N HIS A 469 32.50 -4.79 8.69
CA HIS A 469 32.53 -4.01 7.45
C HIS A 469 32.79 -2.50 7.65
N GLY A 470 32.55 -2.00 8.86
CA GLY A 470 32.87 -0.64 9.29
C GLY A 470 34.34 -0.42 9.62
N GLN A 471 35.12 -1.48 9.88
CA GLN A 471 36.51 -1.37 10.31
C GLN A 471 37.47 -0.98 9.18
N LYS A 472 38.39 -0.05 9.48
CA LYS A 472 39.49 0.32 8.56
C LYS A 472 40.38 -0.89 8.25
N ALA A 473 40.65 -1.73 9.25
CA ALA A 473 41.45 -2.94 9.12
C ALA A 473 40.86 -3.94 8.11
N PHE A 474 39.56 -4.22 8.20
CA PHE A 474 38.88 -5.13 7.27
C PHE A 474 38.92 -4.62 5.82
N ARG A 475 38.68 -3.32 5.59
CA ARG A 475 38.75 -2.72 4.25
C ARG A 475 40.16 -2.72 3.67
N TRP A 476 41.17 -2.60 4.53
CA TRP A 476 42.57 -2.66 4.12
C TRP A 476 42.96 -4.08 3.69
N CYS A 477 42.72 -5.08 4.54
CA CYS A 477 43.14 -6.47 4.31
C CYS A 477 42.28 -7.20 3.28
N CYS A 478 41.00 -6.83 3.13
CA CYS A 478 40.04 -7.49 2.25
C CYS A 478 39.41 -6.51 1.23
N PRO A 479 40.20 -5.82 0.38
CA PRO A 479 39.71 -4.72 -0.46
C PRO A 479 38.78 -5.15 -1.60
N PHE A 480 38.76 -6.44 -1.95
CA PHE A 480 37.95 -7.00 -3.04
C PHE A 480 36.63 -7.64 -2.56
N ARG A 481 36.33 -7.61 -1.26
CA ARG A 481 35.05 -8.11 -0.73
C ARG A 481 33.91 -7.18 -1.12
N HIS A 482 32.71 -7.75 -1.25
CA HIS A 482 31.52 -6.99 -1.61
C HIS A 482 31.00 -6.19 -0.41
N ASP A 483 30.23 -5.13 -0.65
CA ASP A 483 29.56 -4.42 0.43
C ASP A 483 28.66 -5.36 1.26
N LEU A 484 28.62 -5.13 2.57
CA LEU A 484 27.80 -5.93 3.51
C LEU A 484 26.37 -6.15 3.02
N HIS A 485 25.76 -5.10 2.47
CA HIS A 485 24.40 -5.14 1.95
C HIS A 485 24.24 -6.20 0.84
N VAL A 486 25.23 -6.33 -0.06
CA VAL A 486 25.22 -7.30 -1.17
C VAL A 486 25.37 -8.72 -0.62
N GLU A 487 26.28 -8.95 0.32
CA GLU A 487 26.56 -10.27 0.89
C GLU A 487 25.37 -10.84 1.67
N ILE A 488 24.74 -10.01 2.51
CA ILE A 488 23.52 -10.37 3.24
C ILE A 488 22.38 -10.65 2.25
N THR A 489 22.19 -9.78 1.25
CA THR A 489 21.14 -9.96 0.23
C THR A 489 21.31 -11.29 -0.52
N CYS A 490 22.53 -11.62 -0.95
CA CYS A 490 22.83 -12.88 -1.61
C CYS A 490 22.59 -14.09 -0.70
N SER A 491 22.97 -14.00 0.57
CA SER A 491 22.77 -15.06 1.56
C SER A 491 21.28 -15.29 1.85
N LEU A 492 20.49 -14.23 2.04
CA LEU A 492 19.05 -14.32 2.23
C LEU A 492 18.34 -14.90 1.00
N ARG A 493 18.75 -14.52 -0.21
CA ARG A 493 18.20 -15.09 -1.46
C ARG A 493 18.46 -16.59 -1.55
N LYS A 494 19.69 -17.02 -1.27
CA LYS A 494 20.06 -18.44 -1.30
C LYS A 494 19.33 -19.26 -0.24
N GLY A 495 19.30 -18.78 1.01
CA GLY A 495 18.56 -19.46 2.09
C GLY A 495 17.06 -19.56 1.81
N THR A 496 16.47 -18.54 1.19
CA THR A 496 15.07 -18.54 0.78
C THR A 496 14.79 -19.51 -0.37
N LEU A 497 15.69 -19.60 -1.35
CA LEU A 497 15.63 -20.59 -2.44
C LEU A 497 15.67 -22.02 -1.89
N ASP A 498 16.61 -22.33 -1.00
CA ASP A 498 16.77 -23.66 -0.41
C ASP A 498 15.52 -24.04 0.41
N TRP A 499 15.02 -23.11 1.23
CA TRP A 499 13.81 -23.31 2.02
C TRP A 499 12.56 -23.54 1.15
N PHE A 500 12.35 -22.72 0.11
CA PHE A 500 11.20 -22.88 -0.78
C PHE A 500 11.24 -24.23 -1.50
N ASN A 501 12.41 -24.63 -2.02
CA ASN A 501 12.57 -25.93 -2.67
C ASN A 501 12.26 -27.09 -1.72
N ALA A 502 12.62 -26.99 -0.44
CA ALA A 502 12.23 -27.96 0.57
C ALA A 502 10.71 -28.00 0.80
N GLN A 503 10.04 -26.84 0.82
CA GLN A 503 8.57 -26.80 0.94
C GLN A 503 7.86 -27.40 -0.28
N VAL A 504 8.35 -27.12 -1.49
CA VAL A 504 7.82 -27.75 -2.72
C VAL A 504 8.04 -29.26 -2.68
N ALA A 505 9.23 -29.73 -2.33
CA ALA A 505 9.52 -31.17 -2.22
C ALA A 505 8.64 -31.86 -1.17
N ASN A 506 8.36 -31.20 -0.03
CA ASN A 506 7.43 -31.71 0.99
C ASN A 506 5.99 -31.80 0.45
N ALA A 507 5.54 -30.80 -0.30
CA ALA A 507 4.23 -30.82 -0.95
C ALA A 507 4.13 -31.90 -2.04
N GLU A 508 5.21 -32.14 -2.80
CA GLU A 508 5.28 -33.20 -3.81
C GLU A 508 5.38 -34.60 -3.21
N ALA A 509 6.02 -34.77 -2.06
CA ALA A 509 6.12 -36.06 -1.37
C ALA A 509 4.75 -36.63 -0.94
N LEU A 510 3.73 -35.78 -0.84
CA LEU A 510 2.35 -36.16 -0.57
C LEU A 510 1.60 -36.65 -1.82
N LEU A 511 2.21 -36.58 -3.01
CA LEU A 511 1.63 -36.98 -4.28
C LEU A 511 2.12 -38.36 -4.71
N THR A 512 1.23 -39.19 -5.27
CA THR A 512 1.61 -40.40 -5.98
C THR A 512 2.18 -40.04 -7.37
N LYS A 513 3.12 -40.85 -7.87
CA LYS A 513 3.95 -40.55 -9.07
C LYS A 513 3.18 -40.19 -10.37
N ASP A 514 1.88 -40.48 -10.45
CA ASP A 514 1.05 -40.29 -11.66
C ASP A 514 -0.07 -39.25 -11.49
N MET A 515 -0.12 -38.48 -10.40
CA MET A 515 -1.17 -37.48 -10.17
C MET A 515 -0.72 -36.03 -10.41
N LYS A 516 -1.59 -35.25 -11.07
CA LYS A 516 -1.48 -33.77 -11.14
C LYS A 516 -1.49 -33.20 -9.71
N TRP A 517 -0.89 -32.03 -9.52
CA TRP A 517 -0.95 -31.32 -8.22
C TRP A 517 -2.42 -31.06 -7.84
N PRO A 518 -2.91 -31.61 -6.71
CA PRO A 518 -4.21 -31.28 -6.17
C PRO A 518 -4.24 -29.79 -5.84
N LEU A 519 -5.36 -29.13 -6.13
CA LEU A 519 -5.56 -27.71 -5.79
C LEU A 519 -5.29 -27.46 -4.31
N ARG A 520 -5.61 -28.42 -3.44
CA ARG A 520 -5.36 -28.31 -2.00
C ARG A 520 -3.88 -28.17 -1.66
N SER A 521 -3.00 -28.94 -2.30
CA SER A 521 -1.55 -28.84 -2.07
C SER A 521 -0.99 -27.49 -2.52
N LEU A 522 -1.55 -26.88 -3.58
CA LEU A 522 -1.17 -25.53 -4.01
C LEU A 522 -1.62 -24.47 -3.00
N ILE A 523 -2.83 -24.60 -2.46
CA ILE A 523 -3.37 -23.70 -1.42
C ILE A 523 -2.49 -23.78 -0.16
N ASP A 524 -2.19 -24.99 0.31
CA ASP A 524 -1.38 -25.20 1.51
C ASP A 524 0.05 -24.66 1.34
N LEU A 525 0.64 -24.79 0.14
CA LEU A 525 1.93 -24.19 -0.19
C LEU A 525 1.86 -22.66 -0.07
N ILE A 526 0.92 -21.98 -0.74
CA ILE A 526 0.80 -20.51 -0.68
C ILE A 526 0.53 -20.03 0.74
N ASN A 527 -0.34 -20.71 1.50
CA ASN A 527 -0.61 -20.35 2.90
C ASN A 527 0.64 -20.46 3.78
N THR A 528 1.50 -21.46 3.51
CA THR A 528 2.79 -21.60 4.18
C THR A 528 3.71 -20.43 3.85
N LEU A 529 3.74 -19.99 2.57
CA LEU A 529 4.50 -18.80 2.15
C LEU A 529 3.96 -17.52 2.78
N ASN A 530 2.64 -17.31 2.82
CA ASN A 530 2.01 -16.16 3.47
C ASN A 530 2.41 -16.09 4.95
N THR A 531 2.41 -17.23 5.63
CA THR A 531 2.81 -17.32 7.03
C THR A 531 4.30 -17.00 7.21
N ASP A 532 5.18 -17.48 6.33
CA ASP A 532 6.62 -17.17 6.40
C ASP A 532 6.90 -15.68 6.17
N VAL A 533 6.32 -15.08 5.14
CA VAL A 533 6.52 -13.66 4.83
C VAL A 533 5.99 -12.77 5.94
N TYR A 534 4.81 -13.09 6.48
CA TYR A 534 4.22 -12.35 7.61
C TYR A 534 5.10 -12.43 8.87
N LYS A 535 5.51 -13.64 9.27
CA LYS A 535 6.41 -13.82 10.42
C LYS A 535 7.75 -13.12 10.20
N GLY A 536 8.29 -13.22 8.99
CA GLY A 536 9.55 -12.58 8.63
C GLY A 536 9.50 -11.06 8.68
N TYR A 537 8.37 -10.47 8.28
CA TYR A 537 8.15 -9.03 8.41
C TYR A 537 8.14 -8.58 9.88
N ILE A 538 7.44 -9.30 10.76
CA ILE A 538 7.30 -8.93 12.17
C ILE A 538 8.59 -9.12 12.96
N TYR A 539 9.31 -10.22 12.74
CA TYR A 539 10.36 -10.68 13.66
C TYR A 539 11.78 -10.52 13.13
N TYR A 540 11.97 -10.24 11.83
CA TYR A 540 13.30 -10.08 11.25
C TYR A 540 13.49 -8.74 10.54
N ASN A 541 12.43 -8.10 10.02
CA ASN A 541 12.64 -6.92 9.18
C ASN A 541 13.30 -5.76 9.93
N GLU A 542 12.81 -5.42 11.13
CA GLU A 542 13.38 -4.34 11.94
C GLU A 542 14.83 -4.62 12.36
N GLU A 543 15.14 -5.86 12.71
CA GLU A 543 16.48 -6.29 13.14
C GLU A 543 17.51 -6.18 12.02
N PHE A 544 17.17 -6.63 10.81
CA PHE A 544 18.04 -6.51 9.64
C PHE A 544 18.18 -5.06 9.17
N GLU A 545 17.09 -4.30 9.17
CA GLU A 545 17.07 -2.92 8.70
C GLU A 545 17.84 -1.99 9.65
N SER A 546 17.63 -2.11 10.97
CA SER A 546 18.33 -1.32 11.98
C SER A 546 19.83 -1.62 12.06
N SER A 547 20.23 -2.88 11.90
CA SER A 547 21.63 -3.30 12.08
C SER A 547 22.47 -3.21 10.80
N THR A 548 21.86 -3.46 9.64
CA THR A 548 22.60 -3.63 8.36
C THR A 548 22.07 -2.77 7.21
N GLY A 549 20.94 -2.09 7.39
CA GLY A 549 20.28 -1.31 6.34
C GLY A 549 19.62 -2.15 5.24
N VAL A 550 19.58 -3.47 5.38
CA VAL A 550 18.94 -4.38 4.42
C VAL A 550 17.48 -4.60 4.81
N SER A 551 16.53 -4.30 3.91
CA SER A 551 15.13 -4.66 4.13
C SER A 551 14.90 -6.15 3.87
N TYR A 552 14.85 -6.93 4.95
CA TYR A 552 14.66 -8.39 4.91
C TYR A 552 13.40 -8.77 4.13
N SER A 553 12.26 -8.15 4.44
CA SER A 553 10.98 -8.54 3.83
C SER A 553 10.97 -8.29 2.33
N VAL A 554 11.62 -7.22 1.87
CA VAL A 554 11.73 -6.90 0.43
C VAL A 554 12.58 -7.95 -0.30
N VAL A 555 13.73 -8.32 0.25
CA VAL A 555 14.64 -9.30 -0.36
C VAL A 555 13.98 -10.68 -0.45
N VAL A 556 13.40 -11.15 0.66
CA VAL A 556 12.75 -12.47 0.73
C VAL A 556 11.53 -12.51 -0.17
N TYR A 557 10.66 -11.50 -0.12
CA TYR A 557 9.45 -11.48 -0.92
C TYR A 557 9.75 -11.48 -2.42
N LYS A 558 10.70 -10.66 -2.90
CA LYS A 558 11.11 -10.65 -4.32
C LYS A 558 11.63 -12.01 -4.80
N GLN A 559 12.35 -12.73 -3.93
CA GLN A 559 12.84 -14.06 -4.27
C GLN A 559 11.70 -15.08 -4.33
N LEU A 560 10.81 -15.09 -3.33
CA LEU A 560 9.66 -16.00 -3.29
C LEU A 560 8.68 -15.74 -4.42
N GLU A 561 8.41 -14.48 -4.73
CA GLU A 561 7.51 -14.04 -5.79
C GLU A 561 7.93 -14.58 -7.16
N LYS A 562 9.22 -14.46 -7.50
CA LYS A 562 9.79 -15.05 -8.70
C LYS A 562 9.59 -16.57 -8.75
N MET A 563 9.88 -17.25 -7.65
CA MET A 563 9.79 -18.72 -7.56
C MET A 563 8.35 -19.23 -7.64
N VAL A 564 7.41 -18.52 -7.01
CA VAL A 564 5.97 -18.79 -7.11
C VAL A 564 5.53 -18.65 -8.57
N SER A 565 5.97 -17.62 -9.28
CA SER A 565 5.67 -17.45 -10.71
C SER A 565 6.13 -18.64 -11.55
N ASP A 566 7.36 -19.11 -11.34
CA ASP A 566 7.96 -20.20 -12.11
C ASP A 566 7.25 -21.55 -11.87
N VAL A 567 6.80 -21.81 -10.64
CA VAL A 567 6.17 -23.09 -10.26
C VAL A 567 4.66 -23.09 -10.52
N MET A 568 3.96 -21.98 -10.24
CA MET A 568 2.48 -21.95 -10.20
C MET A 568 1.84 -21.70 -11.56
N GLY A 569 2.44 -20.88 -12.42
CA GLY A 569 1.78 -20.39 -13.65
C GLY A 569 1.30 -21.51 -14.58
N ASN A 570 2.12 -22.55 -14.76
CA ASN A 570 1.74 -23.72 -15.58
C ASN A 570 0.79 -24.65 -14.83
N LYS A 571 1.02 -24.90 -13.53
CA LYS A 571 0.20 -25.80 -12.72
C LYS A 571 -1.25 -25.32 -12.58
N ILE A 572 -1.47 -24.01 -12.43
CA ILE A 572 -2.81 -23.41 -12.37
C ILE A 572 -3.50 -23.52 -13.73
N ARG A 573 -2.79 -23.24 -14.83
CA ARG A 573 -3.34 -23.36 -16.18
C ARG A 573 -3.75 -24.80 -16.52
N ASP A 574 -2.95 -25.77 -16.11
CA ASP A 574 -3.26 -27.20 -16.28
C ASP A 574 -4.46 -27.65 -15.43
N ALA A 575 -4.64 -27.05 -14.26
CA ALA A 575 -5.80 -27.29 -13.41
C ALA A 575 -7.07 -26.61 -13.99
N CYS A 576 -6.95 -25.41 -14.57
CA CYS A 576 -8.05 -24.73 -15.26
C CYS A 576 -8.52 -25.47 -16.51
N SER A 577 -7.61 -26.02 -17.33
CA SER A 577 -7.99 -26.78 -18.53
C SER A 577 -8.69 -28.11 -18.23
N THR A 578 -8.49 -28.66 -17.04
CA THR A 578 -9.20 -29.89 -16.60
C THR A 578 -10.68 -29.60 -16.30
N ILE A 579 -11.01 -28.37 -15.86
CA ILE A 579 -12.41 -27.93 -15.59
C ILE A 579 -13.22 -27.83 -16.88
N GLU A 580 -12.59 -27.55 -18.02
CA GLU A 580 -13.28 -27.43 -19.32
C GLU A 580 -13.65 -28.79 -19.94
N ALA A 581 -12.98 -29.88 -19.55
CA ALA A 581 -13.12 -31.20 -20.18
C ALA A 581 -14.28 -32.05 -19.61
N GLU A 582 -14.82 -31.71 -18.45
CA GLU A 582 -15.84 -32.48 -17.72
C GLU A 582 -17.23 -31.83 -17.78
N GLN A 583 -17.67 -31.44 -18.98
CA GLN A 583 -19.06 -31.01 -19.23
C GLN A 583 -19.97 -32.23 -19.40
N ASP A 584 -20.26 -32.94 -18.31
CA ASP A 584 -21.31 -33.97 -18.29
C ASP A 584 -22.39 -33.57 -17.28
N GLU A 585 -23.67 -33.73 -17.65
CA GLU A 585 -24.83 -33.15 -16.94
C GLU A 585 -25.06 -33.75 -15.53
N ASP A 586 -24.39 -34.84 -15.16
CA ASP A 586 -24.58 -35.58 -13.90
C ASP A 586 -23.55 -35.26 -12.78
N LEU A 587 -22.59 -34.35 -12.99
CA LEU A 587 -21.44 -34.10 -12.09
C LEU A 587 -21.46 -32.74 -11.33
N GLU A 588 -22.63 -32.18 -11.02
CA GLU A 588 -22.76 -30.87 -10.32
C GLU A 588 -21.95 -30.77 -9.00
N SER A 589 -21.74 -31.87 -8.27
CA SER A 589 -21.04 -31.84 -6.97
C SER A 589 -19.52 -31.70 -7.09
N GLU A 590 -18.87 -32.40 -8.02
CA GLU A 590 -17.41 -32.40 -8.14
C GLU A 590 -16.92 -31.11 -8.81
N TYR A 591 -17.68 -30.63 -9.79
CA TYR A 591 -17.47 -29.35 -10.46
C TYR A 591 -17.49 -28.15 -9.49
N MET A 592 -18.44 -28.16 -8.53
CA MET A 592 -18.53 -27.12 -7.50
C MET A 592 -17.35 -27.11 -6.52
N VAL A 593 -16.84 -28.29 -6.15
CA VAL A 593 -15.70 -28.42 -5.24
C VAL A 593 -14.45 -27.83 -5.88
N THR A 594 -14.20 -28.16 -7.15
CA THR A 594 -13.05 -27.66 -7.91
C THR A 594 -13.10 -26.14 -8.11
N ALA A 595 -14.26 -25.57 -8.46
CA ALA A 595 -14.43 -24.12 -8.57
C ALA A 595 -14.22 -23.37 -7.24
N THR A 596 -14.66 -23.97 -6.12
CA THR A 596 -14.45 -23.40 -4.77
C THR A 596 -12.98 -23.40 -4.39
N ALA A 597 -12.27 -24.51 -4.64
CA ALA A 597 -10.84 -24.63 -4.38
C ALA A 597 -10.01 -23.65 -5.25
N MET A 598 -10.40 -23.42 -6.51
CA MET A 598 -9.77 -22.41 -7.37
C MET A 598 -9.92 -20.99 -6.80
N PHE A 599 -11.08 -20.68 -6.23
CA PHE A 599 -11.29 -19.39 -5.57
C PHE A 599 -10.45 -19.26 -4.30
N GLU A 600 -10.40 -20.28 -3.45
CA GLU A 600 -9.51 -20.30 -2.28
C GLU A 600 -8.04 -20.07 -2.67
N LEU A 601 -7.59 -20.71 -3.75
CA LEU A 601 -6.24 -20.53 -4.29
C LEU A 601 -6.01 -19.10 -4.78
N TYR A 602 -6.97 -18.51 -5.48
CA TYR A 602 -6.90 -17.09 -5.89
C TYR A 602 -6.78 -16.17 -4.68
N MET A 603 -7.59 -16.39 -3.64
CA MET A 603 -7.58 -15.56 -2.42
C MET A 603 -6.25 -15.68 -1.66
N ALA A 604 -5.73 -16.90 -1.49
CA ALA A 604 -4.43 -17.13 -0.87
C ALA A 604 -3.29 -16.44 -1.64
N LEU A 605 -3.33 -16.50 -2.98
CA LEU A 605 -2.34 -15.83 -3.83
C LEU A 605 -2.50 -14.30 -3.81
N GLN A 606 -3.73 -13.80 -3.74
CA GLN A 606 -3.99 -12.37 -3.57
C GLN A 606 -3.43 -11.85 -2.25
N GLU A 607 -3.56 -12.59 -1.14
CA GLU A 607 -2.92 -12.26 0.13
C GLU A 607 -1.39 -12.24 0.02
N PHE A 608 -0.80 -13.22 -0.67
CA PHE A 608 0.63 -13.24 -0.95
C PHE A 608 1.06 -11.99 -1.75
N ILE A 609 0.25 -11.57 -2.71
CA ILE A 609 0.57 -10.44 -3.58
C ILE A 609 0.46 -9.09 -2.85
N LYS A 610 -0.36 -8.98 -1.81
CA LYS A 610 -0.45 -7.75 -0.99
C LYS A 610 0.87 -7.37 -0.33
N PHE A 611 1.76 -8.33 -0.04
CA PHE A 611 3.09 -8.01 0.52
C PHE A 611 3.96 -7.15 -0.42
N ARG A 612 3.63 -7.06 -1.71
CA ARG A 612 4.27 -6.11 -2.64
C ARG A 612 4.14 -4.65 -2.21
N ASP A 613 3.11 -4.31 -1.43
CA ASP A 613 2.86 -2.94 -1.00
C ASP A 613 3.91 -2.43 -0.02
N ASN A 614 4.70 -3.33 0.57
CA ASN A 614 5.87 -3.02 1.39
C ASN A 614 7.12 -2.69 0.56
N ILE A 615 7.08 -2.82 -0.78
CA ILE A 615 8.19 -2.49 -1.68
C ILE A 615 8.02 -1.05 -2.19
N PRO A 616 9.12 -0.25 -2.31
CA PRO A 616 9.08 1.07 -2.94
C PRO A 616 8.51 1.04 -4.37
N SER A 617 7.74 2.06 -4.75
CA SER A 617 6.98 2.10 -6.01
C SER A 617 7.81 1.88 -7.27
N ASP A 618 9.06 2.33 -7.28
CA ASP A 618 9.95 2.26 -8.45
C ASP A 618 10.40 0.83 -8.77
N GLU A 619 10.47 -0.03 -7.74
CA GLU A 619 10.94 -1.41 -7.88
C GLU A 619 9.80 -2.40 -8.13
N ARG A 620 8.54 -2.00 -7.91
CA ARG A 620 7.35 -2.85 -8.13
C ARG A 620 7.17 -3.25 -9.60
N LYS A 621 7.69 -2.45 -10.54
CA LYS A 621 7.58 -2.71 -11.99
C LYS A 621 8.35 -3.95 -12.44
N ASN A 622 9.34 -4.40 -11.65
CA ASN A 622 10.21 -5.52 -11.99
C ASN A 622 9.70 -6.87 -11.43
N LEU A 623 8.55 -6.88 -10.77
CA LEU A 623 7.90 -8.10 -10.25
C LEU A 623 7.25 -8.88 -11.40
N THR A 624 7.21 -10.21 -11.30
CA THR A 624 6.70 -11.12 -12.34
C THR A 624 5.22 -11.46 -12.19
N LEU A 625 4.68 -11.48 -10.97
CA LEU A 625 3.29 -11.78 -10.60
C LEU A 625 2.31 -10.62 -10.85
N VAL A 626 2.65 -9.64 -11.68
CA VAL A 626 1.75 -8.51 -12.00
C VAL A 626 0.47 -9.01 -12.69
N ASN A 627 0.58 -10.05 -13.52
CA ASN A 627 -0.51 -10.59 -14.34
C ASN A 627 -1.08 -11.93 -13.83
N TYR A 628 -0.90 -12.25 -12.55
CA TYR A 628 -1.36 -13.51 -11.96
C TYR A 628 -2.88 -13.72 -12.13
N HIS A 629 -3.66 -12.64 -12.08
CA HIS A 629 -5.12 -12.65 -12.21
C HIS A 629 -5.56 -13.30 -13.53
N LEU A 630 -4.79 -13.13 -14.61
CA LEU A 630 -5.08 -13.73 -15.91
C LEU A 630 -5.06 -15.27 -15.88
N TRP A 631 -4.34 -15.90 -14.94
CA TRP A 631 -4.32 -17.35 -14.80
C TRP A 631 -5.68 -17.91 -14.32
N PHE A 632 -6.51 -17.07 -13.71
CA PHE A 632 -7.82 -17.45 -13.14
C PHE A 632 -8.99 -16.95 -13.99
N LYS A 633 -8.74 -16.36 -15.16
CA LYS A 633 -9.80 -15.76 -16.00
C LYS A 633 -10.92 -16.76 -16.34
N ASP A 634 -10.55 -17.98 -16.70
CA ASP A 634 -11.51 -19.04 -17.06
C ASP A 634 -12.19 -19.59 -15.81
N ALA A 635 -11.45 -19.79 -14.71
CA ALA A 635 -12.00 -20.20 -13.42
C ALA A 635 -13.06 -19.22 -12.88
N VAL A 636 -12.83 -17.91 -13.00
CA VAL A 636 -13.81 -16.87 -12.60
C VAL A 636 -15.06 -16.93 -13.49
N THR A 637 -14.90 -17.15 -14.79
CA THR A 637 -16.03 -17.36 -15.71
C THR A 637 -16.89 -18.57 -15.30
N HIS A 638 -16.26 -19.69 -14.97
CA HIS A 638 -16.97 -20.88 -14.49
C HIS A 638 -17.67 -20.64 -13.16
N TRP A 639 -17.04 -19.88 -12.27
CA TRP A 639 -17.66 -19.54 -10.99
C TRP A 639 -18.96 -18.75 -11.18
N PHE A 640 -19.03 -17.82 -12.13
CA PHE A 640 -20.28 -17.10 -12.41
C PHE A 640 -21.41 -18.02 -12.88
N VAL A 641 -21.09 -19.09 -13.63
CA VAL A 641 -22.07 -20.12 -13.98
C VAL A 641 -22.58 -20.83 -12.73
N VAL A 642 -21.67 -21.25 -11.84
CA VAL A 642 -22.02 -21.89 -10.56
C VAL A 642 -22.85 -20.97 -9.66
N ALA A 643 -22.49 -19.68 -9.59
CA ALA A 643 -23.18 -18.67 -8.81
C ALA A 643 -24.60 -18.42 -9.32
N LYS A 644 -24.78 -18.38 -10.65
CA LYS A 644 -26.09 -18.30 -11.30
C LYS A 644 -26.99 -19.48 -10.92
N THR A 645 -26.48 -20.70 -11.04
CA THR A 645 -27.25 -21.91 -10.71
C THR A 645 -27.60 -21.95 -9.22
N LYS A 646 -26.64 -21.69 -8.34
CA LYS A 646 -26.86 -21.65 -6.88
C LYS A 646 -27.85 -20.57 -6.47
N SER A 647 -27.76 -19.37 -7.07
CA SER A 647 -28.68 -18.28 -6.76
C SER A 647 -30.11 -18.62 -7.18
N GLN A 648 -30.32 -19.17 -8.38
CA GLN A 648 -31.64 -19.61 -8.84
C GLN A 648 -32.25 -20.68 -7.94
N ILE A 649 -31.46 -21.70 -7.54
CA ILE A 649 -31.92 -22.74 -6.61
C ILE A 649 -32.32 -22.14 -5.26
N ARG A 650 -31.50 -21.21 -4.73
CA ARG A 650 -31.76 -20.56 -3.44
C ARG A 650 -33.00 -19.68 -3.49
N ILE A 651 -33.15 -18.88 -4.54
CA ILE A 651 -34.33 -18.02 -4.78
C ILE A 651 -35.59 -18.89 -4.87
N LYS A 652 -35.54 -19.98 -5.64
CA LYS A 652 -36.67 -20.91 -5.77
C LYS A 652 -37.07 -21.51 -4.41
N LYS A 653 -36.11 -22.04 -3.66
CA LYS A 653 -36.36 -22.61 -2.32
C LYS A 653 -36.88 -21.56 -1.33
N ALA A 654 -36.34 -20.34 -1.36
CA ALA A 654 -36.80 -19.24 -0.51
C ALA A 654 -38.27 -18.91 -0.79
N VAL A 655 -38.68 -18.82 -2.06
CA VAL A 655 -40.09 -18.61 -2.43
C VAL A 655 -40.95 -19.81 -2.06
N GLU A 656 -40.48 -21.05 -2.21
CA GLU A 656 -41.23 -22.25 -1.83
C GLU A 656 -41.54 -22.30 -0.32
N LEU A 657 -40.53 -22.04 0.52
CA LEU A 657 -40.64 -22.04 1.98
C LEU A 657 -41.42 -20.86 2.57
N ASP A 658 -41.55 -19.78 1.81
CA ASP A 658 -42.22 -18.56 2.24
C ASP A 658 -43.70 -18.80 2.59
N LYS A 659 -44.17 -18.24 3.70
CA LYS A 659 -45.59 -18.29 4.06
C LYS A 659 -46.39 -17.09 3.52
N VAL A 660 -45.71 -16.06 3.01
CA VAL A 660 -46.31 -14.80 2.53
C VAL A 660 -47.15 -14.15 3.63
N THR A 661 -46.51 -13.90 4.77
CA THR A 661 -47.09 -13.24 5.95
C THR A 661 -46.17 -12.11 6.40
N PHE A 662 -46.73 -11.06 7.00
CA PHE A 662 -45.92 -10.01 7.62
C PHE A 662 -45.03 -10.57 8.73
N LEU A 663 -43.79 -10.07 8.79
CA LEU A 663 -42.83 -10.46 9.84
C LEU A 663 -43.05 -9.66 11.12
N ASP A 664 -43.32 -8.37 10.97
CA ASP A 664 -43.69 -7.45 12.04
C ASP A 664 -44.49 -6.25 11.45
N ASN A 665 -44.87 -5.29 12.29
CA ASN A 665 -45.67 -4.12 11.86
C ASN A 665 -44.90 -3.08 11.02
N PHE A 666 -43.57 -3.18 10.91
CA PHE A 666 -42.71 -2.24 10.20
C PHE A 666 -42.18 -2.81 8.88
N VAL A 667 -41.98 -4.13 8.83
CA VAL A 667 -41.47 -4.88 7.69
C VAL A 667 -42.63 -5.38 6.85
N LYS A 668 -42.90 -4.67 5.75
CA LYS A 668 -44.03 -4.94 4.85
C LYS A 668 -43.77 -6.04 3.80
N HIS A 669 -42.64 -6.73 3.88
CA HIS A 669 -42.24 -7.82 2.98
C HIS A 669 -41.99 -9.11 3.78
N SER A 670 -42.02 -10.27 3.13
CA SER A 670 -41.77 -11.58 3.75
C SER A 670 -40.31 -12.02 3.65
N THR A 671 -39.99 -13.17 4.26
CA THR A 671 -38.60 -13.67 4.34
C THR A 671 -37.97 -13.95 2.99
N SER A 672 -38.74 -14.37 1.98
CA SER A 672 -38.18 -14.73 0.67
C SER A 672 -37.54 -13.55 -0.06
N ALA A 673 -38.06 -12.33 0.17
CA ALA A 673 -37.49 -11.11 -0.39
C ALA A 673 -36.12 -10.82 0.23
N VAL A 674 -36.02 -10.97 1.56
CA VAL A 674 -34.76 -10.81 2.32
C VAL A 674 -33.72 -11.85 1.92
N ASP A 675 -34.13 -13.12 1.81
CA ASP A 675 -33.23 -14.21 1.40
C ASP A 675 -32.70 -14.01 -0.02
N THR A 676 -33.55 -13.52 -0.93
CA THR A 676 -33.18 -13.20 -2.32
C THR A 676 -32.22 -12.01 -2.39
N ALA A 677 -32.55 -10.90 -1.71
CA ALA A 677 -31.67 -9.73 -1.64
C ALA A 677 -30.30 -10.09 -1.02
N THR A 678 -30.29 -10.90 0.05
CA THR A 678 -29.06 -11.40 0.67
C THR A 678 -28.25 -12.26 -0.29
N CYS A 679 -28.90 -13.07 -1.14
CA CYS A 679 -28.21 -13.83 -2.19
C CYS A 679 -27.49 -12.90 -3.17
N PHE A 680 -28.10 -11.78 -3.57
CA PHE A 680 -27.46 -10.79 -4.45
C PHE A 680 -26.30 -10.06 -3.75
N VAL A 681 -26.46 -9.72 -2.47
CA VAL A 681 -25.36 -9.15 -1.66
C VAL A 681 -24.16 -10.09 -1.64
N GLN A 682 -24.35 -11.40 -1.50
CA GLN A 682 -23.25 -12.37 -1.53
C GLN A 682 -22.53 -12.43 -2.88
N ILE A 683 -23.26 -12.28 -4.00
CA ILE A 683 -22.65 -12.21 -5.34
C ILE A 683 -21.83 -10.93 -5.52
N LYS A 684 -22.35 -9.79 -5.04
CA LYS A 684 -21.64 -8.49 -5.07
C LYS A 684 -20.38 -8.52 -4.19
N GLU A 685 -20.51 -9.09 -2.99
CA GLU A 685 -19.40 -9.24 -2.06
C GLU A 685 -18.29 -10.14 -2.62
N PHE A 686 -18.66 -11.21 -3.33
CA PHE A 686 -17.71 -12.02 -4.07
C PHE A 686 -16.94 -11.21 -5.11
N TRP A 687 -17.64 -10.41 -5.94
CA TRP A 687 -16.98 -9.53 -6.91
C TRP A 687 -16.00 -8.55 -6.24
N ARG A 688 -16.41 -7.98 -5.11
CA ARG A 688 -15.56 -7.08 -4.31
C ARG A 688 -14.31 -7.80 -3.80
N GLN A 689 -14.44 -9.03 -3.31
CA GLN A 689 -13.32 -9.84 -2.80
C GLN A 689 -12.33 -10.23 -3.88
N LEU A 690 -12.79 -10.44 -5.13
CA LEU A 690 -11.90 -10.68 -6.26
C LEU A 690 -10.95 -9.51 -6.52
N SER A 691 -11.33 -8.28 -6.17
CA SER A 691 -10.48 -7.08 -6.25
C SER A 691 -9.67 -7.03 -7.56
N TRP A 692 -10.35 -7.29 -8.68
CA TRP A 692 -9.71 -7.58 -9.95
C TRP A 692 -8.83 -6.39 -10.41
N PRO A 693 -7.52 -6.59 -10.64
CA PRO A 693 -6.57 -5.47 -10.78
C PRO A 693 -6.61 -4.79 -12.15
N ASP A 694 -7.29 -5.36 -13.15
CA ASP A 694 -7.45 -4.79 -14.50
C ASP A 694 -8.89 -4.30 -14.71
N PRO A 695 -9.18 -2.99 -14.52
CA PRO A 695 -10.52 -2.45 -14.69
C PRO A 695 -11.07 -2.64 -16.11
N ALA A 696 -10.24 -2.55 -17.16
CA ALA A 696 -10.72 -2.72 -18.53
C ALA A 696 -11.09 -4.19 -18.83
N GLY A 697 -10.26 -5.14 -18.39
CA GLY A 697 -10.56 -6.57 -18.49
C GLY A 697 -11.69 -7.06 -17.60
N SER A 698 -12.05 -6.29 -16.56
CA SER A 698 -13.12 -6.60 -15.62
C SER A 698 -14.54 -6.48 -16.18
N PHE A 699 -14.72 -5.72 -17.28
CA PHE A 699 -16.04 -5.42 -17.84
C PHE A 699 -16.89 -6.67 -18.11
N THR A 700 -16.29 -7.70 -18.71
CA THR A 700 -17.01 -8.95 -19.03
C THR A 700 -17.49 -9.71 -17.79
N PHE A 701 -16.80 -9.54 -16.66
CA PHE A 701 -17.20 -10.12 -15.38
C PHE A 701 -18.29 -9.30 -14.70
N VAL A 702 -18.17 -7.98 -14.72
CA VAL A 702 -19.22 -7.09 -14.20
C VAL A 702 -20.53 -7.27 -14.97
N MET A 703 -20.46 -7.37 -16.30
CA MET A 703 -21.63 -7.71 -17.13
C MET A 703 -22.29 -9.00 -16.66
N LYS A 704 -21.52 -10.07 -16.43
CA LYS A 704 -22.06 -11.34 -15.93
C LYS A 704 -22.70 -11.21 -14.54
N VAL A 705 -22.12 -10.41 -13.63
CA VAL A 705 -22.72 -10.15 -12.31
C VAL A 705 -24.06 -9.44 -12.46
N ILE A 706 -24.12 -8.40 -13.30
CA ILE A 706 -25.35 -7.65 -13.57
C ILE A 706 -26.39 -8.57 -14.20
N GLU A 707 -26.03 -9.38 -15.19
CA GLU A 707 -26.91 -10.37 -15.81
C GLU A 707 -27.48 -11.35 -14.79
N ILE A 708 -26.66 -11.91 -13.89
CA ILE A 708 -27.12 -12.87 -12.88
C ILE A 708 -28.13 -12.23 -11.92
N ILE A 709 -27.87 -11.00 -11.47
CA ILE A 709 -28.75 -10.30 -10.52
C ILE A 709 -30.05 -9.87 -11.23
N CYS A 710 -29.97 -9.37 -12.46
CA CYS A 710 -31.13 -8.99 -13.29
C CYS A 710 -32.02 -10.21 -13.57
N GLU A 711 -31.46 -11.30 -14.08
CA GLU A 711 -32.19 -12.53 -14.33
C GLU A 711 -32.77 -13.13 -13.04
N GLY A 712 -32.01 -13.09 -11.93
CA GLY A 712 -32.47 -13.52 -10.62
C GLY A 712 -33.67 -12.71 -10.11
N THR A 713 -33.67 -11.40 -10.36
CA THR A 713 -34.74 -10.47 -9.95
C THR A 713 -36.02 -10.73 -10.76
N ILE A 714 -35.90 -10.90 -12.08
CA ILE A 714 -37.01 -11.29 -12.96
C ILE A 714 -37.55 -12.68 -12.59
N TYR A 715 -36.65 -13.62 -12.28
CA TYR A 715 -37.01 -14.98 -11.87
C TYR A 715 -37.78 -14.99 -10.55
N TYR A 716 -37.33 -14.23 -9.56
CA TYR A 716 -38.03 -14.06 -8.29
C TYR A 716 -39.45 -13.50 -8.50
N ALA A 717 -39.59 -12.41 -9.26
CA ALA A 717 -40.89 -11.81 -9.56
C ALA A 717 -41.83 -12.81 -10.28
N LYS A 718 -41.30 -13.63 -11.20
CA LYS A 718 -42.07 -14.70 -11.85
C LYS A 718 -42.57 -15.75 -10.84
N LEU A 719 -41.73 -16.22 -9.93
CA LEU A 719 -42.10 -17.21 -8.92
C LEU A 719 -43.12 -16.66 -7.92
N CYS A 720 -42.95 -15.42 -7.46
CA CYS A 720 -43.90 -14.74 -6.59
C CYS A 720 -45.29 -14.63 -7.24
N GLN A 721 -45.35 -14.23 -8.52
CA GLN A 721 -46.60 -14.17 -9.28
C GLN A 721 -47.28 -15.56 -9.40
N GLN A 722 -46.51 -16.61 -9.70
CA GLN A 722 -47.01 -17.98 -9.79
C GLN A 722 -47.53 -18.51 -8.44
N LYS A 723 -46.84 -18.18 -7.34
CA LYS A 723 -47.25 -18.58 -6.00
C LYS A 723 -48.54 -17.87 -5.57
N LEU A 724 -48.66 -16.57 -5.87
CA LEU A 724 -49.85 -15.78 -5.59
C LEU A 724 -51.09 -16.31 -6.33
N GLN A 725 -50.96 -16.69 -7.61
CA GLN A 725 -52.07 -17.28 -8.37
C GLN A 725 -52.63 -18.53 -7.69
N LYS A 726 -51.76 -19.42 -7.20
CA LYS A 726 -52.17 -20.65 -6.48
C LYS A 726 -52.87 -20.37 -5.15
N ILE A 727 -52.47 -19.31 -4.44
CA ILE A 727 -53.06 -18.92 -3.15
C ILE A 727 -54.47 -18.34 -3.36
N THR A 728 -54.67 -17.57 -4.42
CA THR A 728 -55.92 -16.84 -4.69
C THR A 728 -57.11 -17.77 -5.01
N GLU A 729 -56.85 -19.03 -5.38
CA GLU A 729 -57.88 -20.00 -5.77
C GLU A 729 -58.62 -20.64 -4.57
N GLY A 730 -58.16 -20.46 -3.33
CA GLY A 730 -58.68 -21.21 -2.17
C GLY A 730 -58.97 -20.44 -0.87
N GLU A 731 -58.82 -19.11 -0.83
CA GLU A 731 -58.85 -18.33 0.41
C GLU A 731 -59.93 -17.22 0.46
N SER A 732 -60.14 -16.68 1.67
CA SER A 732 -61.08 -15.59 1.94
C SER A 732 -60.63 -14.25 1.32
N GLN A 733 -61.57 -13.33 1.06
CA GLN A 733 -61.29 -12.07 0.35
C GLN A 733 -60.35 -11.11 1.13
N GLU A 734 -60.38 -11.13 2.46
CA GLU A 734 -59.51 -10.32 3.32
C GLU A 734 -58.07 -10.87 3.33
N ASP A 735 -57.90 -12.18 3.52
CA ASP A 735 -56.58 -12.85 3.47
C ASP A 735 -55.90 -12.65 2.11
N VAL A 736 -56.69 -12.66 1.03
CA VAL A 736 -56.19 -12.45 -0.33
C VAL A 736 -55.61 -11.04 -0.51
N THR A 737 -56.22 -10.00 0.09
CA THR A 737 -55.75 -8.61 -0.05
C THR A 737 -54.43 -8.39 0.67
N GLU A 738 -54.28 -8.96 1.86
CA GLU A 738 -53.03 -8.93 2.62
C GLU A 738 -51.88 -9.59 1.83
N LYS A 739 -52.10 -10.81 1.33
CA LYS A 739 -51.09 -11.56 0.58
C LYS A 739 -50.72 -10.92 -0.75
N LEU A 740 -51.67 -10.23 -1.39
CA LEU A 740 -51.41 -9.40 -2.58
C LEU A 740 -50.45 -8.24 -2.25
N CYS A 741 -50.68 -7.54 -1.13
CA CYS A 741 -49.81 -6.44 -0.69
C CYS A 741 -48.39 -6.94 -0.38
N ILE A 742 -48.25 -8.03 0.37
CA ILE A 742 -46.95 -8.62 0.71
C ILE A 742 -46.20 -9.04 -0.56
N THR A 743 -46.89 -9.68 -1.51
CA THR A 743 -46.29 -10.14 -2.77
C THR A 743 -45.74 -8.97 -3.60
N VAL A 744 -46.50 -7.88 -3.70
CA VAL A 744 -46.08 -6.66 -4.43
C VAL A 744 -44.92 -5.96 -3.71
N ASN A 745 -44.93 -5.91 -2.38
CA ASN A 745 -43.84 -5.35 -1.61
C ASN A 745 -42.56 -6.19 -1.70
N ASN A 746 -42.67 -7.51 -1.75
CA ASN A 746 -41.56 -8.41 -1.95
C ASN A 746 -40.84 -8.13 -3.27
N MET A 747 -41.61 -8.00 -4.36
CA MET A 747 -41.06 -7.69 -5.68
C MET A 747 -40.36 -6.32 -5.67
N GLU A 748 -40.98 -5.31 -5.08
CA GLU A 748 -40.38 -3.96 -4.96
C GLU A 748 -39.12 -3.96 -4.09
N HIS A 749 -39.10 -4.72 -2.99
CA HIS A 749 -37.92 -4.82 -2.12
C HIS A 749 -36.73 -5.46 -2.86
N VAL A 750 -36.98 -6.53 -3.62
CA VAL A 750 -35.93 -7.14 -4.46
C VAL A 750 -35.53 -6.20 -5.60
N LEU A 751 -36.47 -5.49 -6.23
CA LEU A 751 -36.19 -4.51 -7.27
C LEU A 751 -35.27 -3.37 -6.80
N GLN A 752 -35.42 -2.91 -5.56
CA GLN A 752 -34.55 -1.89 -4.97
C GLN A 752 -33.06 -2.29 -4.93
N THR A 753 -32.74 -3.58 -5.03
CA THR A 753 -31.35 -4.05 -5.09
C THR A 753 -30.66 -3.74 -6.42
N LEU A 754 -31.42 -3.48 -7.50
CA LEU A 754 -30.87 -3.14 -8.83
C LEU A 754 -30.43 -1.67 -8.93
N ARG A 755 -31.09 -0.76 -8.21
CA ARG A 755 -30.87 0.69 -8.35
C ARG A 755 -29.45 1.15 -7.97
N PRO A 756 -28.83 0.70 -6.86
CA PRO A 756 -27.46 1.08 -6.53
C PRO A 756 -26.40 0.21 -7.23
N LEU A 757 -26.80 -0.73 -8.11
CA LEU A 757 -25.89 -1.77 -8.62
C LEU A 757 -24.75 -1.19 -9.48
N GLU A 758 -25.02 -0.13 -10.23
CA GLU A 758 -24.00 0.56 -11.04
C GLU A 758 -22.87 1.12 -10.17
N ASP A 759 -23.23 1.83 -9.09
CA ASP A 759 -22.30 2.47 -8.18
C ASP A 759 -21.52 1.43 -7.37
N GLU A 760 -22.21 0.41 -6.86
CA GLU A 760 -21.61 -0.65 -6.04
C GLU A 760 -20.60 -1.51 -6.81
N LEU A 761 -20.80 -1.69 -8.12
CA LEU A 761 -19.87 -2.44 -8.98
C LEU A 761 -18.78 -1.54 -9.60
N GLY A 762 -18.82 -0.23 -9.37
CA GLY A 762 -17.82 0.72 -9.87
C GLY A 762 -17.81 0.85 -11.39
N VAL A 763 -18.98 0.72 -12.04
CA VAL A 763 -19.10 0.71 -13.52
C VAL A 763 -18.44 1.94 -14.15
N GLU A 764 -18.61 3.12 -13.55
CA GLU A 764 -18.04 4.36 -14.10
C GLU A 764 -16.50 4.35 -14.11
N GLN A 765 -15.83 3.65 -13.19
CA GLN A 765 -14.38 3.48 -13.20
C GLN A 765 -13.94 2.56 -14.35
N ILE A 766 -14.72 1.50 -14.61
CA ILE A 766 -14.49 0.54 -15.70
C ILE A 766 -14.68 1.23 -17.06
N ILE A 767 -15.75 2.00 -17.23
CA ILE A 767 -16.01 2.73 -18.48
C ILE A 767 -14.90 3.75 -18.77
N LYS A 768 -14.40 4.46 -17.74
CA LYS A 768 -13.24 5.36 -17.90
C LYS A 768 -11.99 4.61 -18.35
N ALA A 769 -11.70 3.45 -17.76
CA ALA A 769 -10.57 2.62 -18.18
C ALA A 769 -10.72 2.07 -19.61
N LEU A 770 -11.93 1.66 -19.99
CA LEU A 770 -12.24 1.22 -21.36
C LEU A 770 -12.08 2.36 -22.38
N ASN A 771 -12.48 3.58 -22.04
CA ASN A 771 -12.31 4.74 -22.90
C ASN A 771 -10.81 5.02 -23.18
N MET A 772 -9.96 4.89 -22.16
CA MET A 772 -8.52 5.05 -22.30
C MET A 772 -7.87 3.95 -23.16
N ASN A 773 -8.32 2.70 -23.04
CA ASN A 773 -7.70 1.55 -23.70
C ASN A 773 -8.25 1.24 -25.11
N GLN A 774 -9.56 1.41 -25.32
CA GLN A 774 -10.28 0.99 -26.54
C GLN A 774 -11.06 2.13 -27.23
N GLY A 775 -11.02 3.35 -26.68
CA GLY A 775 -11.65 4.55 -27.24
C GLY A 775 -13.10 4.80 -26.78
N GLY A 776 -13.58 6.02 -27.02
CA GLY A 776 -14.85 6.52 -26.46
C GLY A 776 -16.11 5.88 -27.04
N CYS A 777 -16.07 5.39 -28.30
CA CYS A 777 -17.23 4.74 -28.92
C CYS A 777 -17.57 3.41 -28.21
N THR A 778 -16.56 2.55 -28.00
CA THR A 778 -16.70 1.28 -27.31
C THR A 778 -17.14 1.48 -25.85
N ALA A 779 -16.57 2.47 -25.17
CA ALA A 779 -16.94 2.81 -23.79
C ALA A 779 -18.41 3.24 -23.68
N ASN A 780 -18.91 4.03 -24.63
CA ASN A 780 -20.32 4.43 -24.66
C ASN A 780 -21.24 3.25 -24.98
N GLN A 781 -20.88 2.38 -25.93
CA GLN A 781 -21.65 1.18 -26.24
C GLN A 781 -21.75 0.23 -25.04
N CYS A 782 -20.65 0.03 -24.31
CA CYS A 782 -20.62 -0.76 -23.07
C CYS A 782 -21.53 -0.17 -21.99
N ARG A 783 -21.52 1.16 -21.85
CA ARG A 783 -22.41 1.88 -20.92
C ARG A 783 -23.88 1.71 -21.29
N GLU A 784 -24.23 1.94 -22.55
CA GLU A 784 -25.60 1.74 -23.05
C GLU A 784 -26.09 0.31 -22.81
N THR A 785 -25.24 -0.69 -23.09
CA THR A 785 -25.59 -2.11 -22.86
C THR A 785 -25.94 -2.41 -21.40
N ILE A 786 -25.21 -1.81 -20.44
CA ILE A 786 -25.51 -1.97 -19.00
C ILE A 786 -26.84 -1.32 -18.64
N TYR A 787 -27.06 -0.08 -19.07
CA TYR A 787 -28.30 0.64 -18.77
C TYR A 787 -29.51 -0.03 -19.41
N ASP A 788 -29.40 -0.48 -20.65
CA ASP A 788 -30.47 -1.19 -21.34
C ASP A 788 -30.86 -2.47 -20.59
N LEU A 789 -29.88 -3.22 -20.06
CA LEU A 789 -30.14 -4.43 -19.29
C LEU A 789 -30.83 -4.13 -17.95
N LEU A 790 -30.35 -3.12 -17.21
CA LEU A 790 -30.92 -2.69 -15.94
C LEU A 790 -32.34 -2.16 -16.11
N ASN A 791 -32.54 -1.21 -17.04
CA ASN A 791 -33.83 -0.60 -17.32
C ASN A 791 -34.85 -1.65 -17.79
N LYS A 792 -34.47 -2.53 -18.72
CA LYS A 792 -35.33 -3.62 -19.17
C LYS A 792 -35.77 -4.53 -18.02
N SER A 793 -34.86 -4.83 -17.09
CA SER A 793 -35.16 -5.69 -15.94
C SER A 793 -36.06 -4.99 -14.92
N GLU A 794 -35.86 -3.69 -14.69
CA GLU A 794 -36.74 -2.85 -13.87
C GLU A 794 -38.14 -2.73 -14.49
N ASP A 795 -38.23 -2.52 -15.80
CA ASP A 795 -39.49 -2.47 -16.55
C ASP A 795 -40.25 -3.81 -16.48
N ASP A 796 -39.56 -4.95 -16.64
CA ASP A 796 -40.17 -6.27 -16.57
C ASP A 796 -40.78 -6.56 -15.19
N VAL A 797 -40.07 -6.22 -14.10
CA VAL A 797 -40.57 -6.41 -12.74
C VAL A 797 -41.65 -5.38 -12.39
N THR A 798 -41.48 -4.13 -12.79
CA THR A 798 -42.48 -3.07 -12.60
C THR A 798 -43.77 -3.42 -13.36
N GLY A 799 -43.67 -3.96 -14.57
CA GLY A 799 -44.82 -4.44 -15.34
C GLY A 799 -45.56 -5.60 -14.65
N LYS A 800 -44.83 -6.51 -13.99
CA LYS A 800 -45.44 -7.57 -13.17
C LYS A 800 -46.14 -7.01 -11.92
N ILE A 801 -45.51 -6.07 -11.22
CA ILE A 801 -46.11 -5.36 -10.08
C ILE A 801 -47.39 -4.66 -10.53
N PHE A 802 -47.33 -3.91 -11.63
CA PHE A 802 -48.46 -3.20 -12.21
C PHE A 802 -49.60 -4.17 -12.58
N SER A 803 -49.30 -5.33 -13.16
CA SER A 803 -50.31 -6.34 -13.47
C SER A 803 -51.04 -6.84 -12.23
N ILE A 804 -50.35 -7.03 -11.11
CA ILE A 804 -50.96 -7.46 -9.84
C ILE A 804 -51.81 -6.33 -9.25
N ILE A 805 -51.28 -5.10 -9.21
CA ILE A 805 -52.01 -3.91 -8.73
C ILE A 805 -53.27 -3.68 -9.57
N CYS A 806 -53.18 -3.80 -10.90
CA CYS A 806 -54.33 -3.72 -11.80
C CYS A 806 -55.40 -4.75 -11.41
N GLY A 807 -55.00 -6.01 -11.21
CA GLY A 807 -55.91 -7.06 -10.72
C GLY A 807 -56.54 -6.75 -9.35
N MET A 808 -55.84 -6.04 -8.46
CA MET A 808 -56.40 -5.56 -7.18
C MET A 808 -57.43 -4.46 -7.38
N VAL A 809 -57.12 -3.44 -8.18
CA VAL A 809 -58.03 -2.32 -8.44
C VAL A 809 -59.27 -2.77 -9.21
N GLU A 810 -59.14 -3.73 -10.13
CA GLU A 810 -60.28 -4.33 -10.83
C GLU A 810 -61.26 -5.04 -9.87
N LYS A 811 -60.78 -5.60 -8.75
CA LYS A 811 -61.66 -6.16 -7.71
C LYS A 811 -62.38 -5.07 -6.91
N LEU A 812 -61.82 -3.86 -6.83
CA LEU A 812 -62.43 -2.69 -6.15
C LEU A 812 -63.36 -1.89 -7.07
N ARG A 813 -63.23 -2.03 -8.40
CA ARG A 813 -64.04 -1.32 -9.40
C ARG A 813 -65.56 -1.46 -9.19
N PRO A 814 -66.14 -2.64 -8.87
CA PRO A 814 -67.58 -2.77 -8.66
C PRO A 814 -68.12 -1.87 -7.53
N ASP A 815 -67.38 -1.76 -6.43
CA ASP A 815 -67.75 -0.88 -5.31
C ASP A 815 -67.63 0.59 -5.73
N MET A 816 -66.55 0.97 -6.41
CA MET A 816 -66.39 2.33 -6.94
C MET A 816 -67.54 2.70 -7.89
N LYS A 817 -67.92 1.81 -8.81
CA LYS A 817 -69.05 2.01 -9.72
C LYS A 817 -70.37 2.16 -8.96
N LYS A 818 -70.59 1.34 -7.93
CA LYS A 818 -71.77 1.45 -7.04
C LYS A 818 -71.83 2.80 -6.32
N PHE A 819 -70.71 3.28 -5.78
CA PHE A 819 -70.68 4.58 -5.08
C PHE A 819 -70.78 5.77 -6.04
N VAL A 820 -70.18 5.70 -7.22
CA VAL A 820 -70.37 6.68 -8.31
C VAL A 820 -71.84 6.73 -8.72
N PHE A 821 -72.51 5.58 -8.81
CA PHE A 821 -73.95 5.52 -9.01
C PHE A 821 -74.70 6.25 -7.88
N HIS A 822 -74.45 5.92 -6.60
CA HIS A 822 -75.13 6.61 -5.50
C HIS A 822 -74.90 8.13 -5.50
N LEU A 823 -73.70 8.59 -5.85
CA LEU A 823 -73.41 10.01 -6.04
C LEU A 823 -74.26 10.64 -7.14
N ALA A 824 -74.26 10.04 -8.33
CA ALA A 824 -74.96 10.54 -9.50
C ALA A 824 -76.48 10.64 -9.28
N TRP A 825 -77.06 9.64 -8.60
CA TRP A 825 -78.51 9.54 -8.33
C TRP A 825 -78.95 10.03 -6.94
N ALA A 826 -78.12 10.80 -6.23
CA ALA A 826 -78.51 11.40 -4.96
C ALA A 826 -79.70 12.39 -5.11
N PRO A 827 -80.47 12.66 -4.04
CA PRO A 827 -81.58 13.62 -4.09
C PRO A 827 -81.12 15.03 -4.45
N GLU A 828 -81.88 15.79 -5.26
CA GLU A 828 -81.53 17.17 -5.67
C GLU A 828 -81.32 18.15 -4.51
N LYS A 829 -81.97 17.91 -3.36
CA LYS A 829 -81.81 18.72 -2.14
C LYS A 829 -80.47 18.49 -1.43
N LEU A 830 -79.75 17.44 -1.79
CA LEU A 830 -78.46 17.09 -1.23
C LEU A 830 -77.37 17.78 -2.06
N ASP A 831 -76.54 18.57 -1.37
CA ASP A 831 -75.35 19.18 -1.97
C ASP A 831 -74.32 18.11 -2.39
N ALA A 832 -73.34 18.53 -3.19
CA ALA A 832 -72.30 17.64 -3.68
C ALA A 832 -71.43 17.07 -2.54
N GLU A 833 -71.19 17.85 -1.49
CA GLU A 833 -70.38 17.47 -0.33
C GLU A 833 -71.00 16.31 0.46
N ASN A 834 -72.31 16.36 0.73
CA ASN A 834 -73.00 15.26 1.40
C ASN A 834 -73.26 14.08 0.45
N ALA A 835 -73.45 14.32 -0.85
CA ALA A 835 -73.68 13.26 -1.83
C ALA A 835 -72.42 12.41 -2.10
N ILE A 836 -71.22 13.00 -2.06
CA ILE A 836 -69.96 12.29 -2.30
C ILE A 836 -69.43 11.56 -1.07
N ARG A 837 -69.85 11.95 0.13
CA ARG A 837 -69.35 11.43 1.40
C ARG A 837 -69.28 9.89 1.49
N PRO A 838 -70.29 9.11 1.05
CA PRO A 838 -70.20 7.65 1.10
C PRO A 838 -69.07 7.07 0.23
N LEU A 839 -68.79 7.70 -0.93
CA LEU A 839 -67.67 7.32 -1.78
C LEU A 839 -66.33 7.61 -1.09
N LEU A 840 -66.20 8.80 -0.49
CA LEU A 840 -64.98 9.20 0.23
C LEU A 840 -64.72 8.31 1.45
N GLU A 841 -65.73 7.97 2.24
CA GLU A 841 -65.59 7.09 3.41
C GLU A 841 -65.14 5.67 2.99
N ASN A 842 -65.68 5.15 1.89
CA ASN A 842 -65.26 3.86 1.34
C ASN A 842 -63.81 3.90 0.81
N LEU A 843 -63.46 4.96 0.06
CA LEU A 843 -62.11 5.15 -0.45
C LEU A 843 -61.10 5.33 0.69
N ASP A 844 -61.42 6.14 1.71
CA ASP A 844 -60.55 6.39 2.87
C ASP A 844 -60.30 5.09 3.66
N THR A 845 -61.34 4.30 3.92
CA THR A 845 -61.19 3.00 4.62
C THR A 845 -60.30 2.02 3.82
N THR A 846 -60.51 1.95 2.51
CA THR A 846 -59.73 1.09 1.61
C THR A 846 -58.27 1.56 1.52
N LEU A 847 -58.04 2.85 1.27
CA LEU A 847 -56.72 3.44 1.12
C LEU A 847 -55.93 3.39 2.42
N ARG A 848 -56.54 3.58 3.60
CA ARG A 848 -55.85 3.40 4.89
C ARG A 848 -55.32 1.99 5.06
N THR A 849 -56.13 0.99 4.71
CA THR A 849 -55.75 -0.43 4.81
C THR A 849 -54.57 -0.73 3.88
N LEU A 850 -54.65 -0.26 2.63
CA LEU A 850 -53.60 -0.44 1.63
C LEU A 850 -52.33 0.36 1.97
N TYR A 851 -52.45 1.58 2.48
CA TYR A 851 -51.32 2.42 2.90
C TYR A 851 -50.53 1.77 4.04
N ASN A 852 -51.22 1.17 5.01
CA ASN A 852 -50.57 0.46 6.10
C ASN A 852 -49.81 -0.77 5.58
N ASN A 853 -50.35 -1.46 4.57
CA ASN A 853 -49.81 -2.73 4.09
C ASN A 853 -48.88 -2.64 2.88
N LEU A 854 -48.86 -1.55 2.10
CA LEU A 854 -48.01 -1.36 0.91
C LEU A 854 -46.81 -0.46 1.19
N LEU A 855 -45.72 -0.68 0.46
CA LEU A 855 -44.62 0.28 0.34
C LEU A 855 -45.08 1.52 -0.44
N GLN A 856 -44.49 2.69 -0.15
CA GLN A 856 -44.92 3.98 -0.72
C GLN A 856 -44.98 3.96 -2.26
N ALA A 857 -43.93 3.48 -2.92
CA ALA A 857 -43.89 3.41 -4.39
C ALA A 857 -45.05 2.58 -4.99
N ASN A 858 -45.43 1.49 -4.32
CA ASN A 858 -46.55 0.66 -4.76
C ASN A 858 -47.90 1.27 -4.39
N PHE A 859 -47.98 2.00 -3.28
CA PHE A 859 -49.17 2.77 -2.91
C PHE A 859 -49.44 3.89 -3.92
N ASP A 860 -48.40 4.62 -4.36
CA ASP A 860 -48.54 5.69 -5.36
C ASP A 860 -49.00 5.14 -6.71
N ARG A 861 -48.41 4.01 -7.17
CA ARG A 861 -48.86 3.28 -8.37
C ARG A 861 -50.33 2.83 -8.26
N LEU A 862 -50.74 2.37 -7.08
CA LEU A 862 -52.11 1.95 -6.83
C LEU A 862 -53.07 3.15 -6.81
N LEU A 863 -52.67 4.27 -6.20
CA LEU A 863 -53.46 5.48 -6.11
C LEU A 863 -53.73 6.07 -7.50
N ASP A 864 -52.72 6.09 -8.38
CA ASP A 864 -52.84 6.51 -9.78
C ASP A 864 -53.80 5.62 -10.59
N MET A 865 -53.70 4.30 -10.39
CA MET A 865 -54.62 3.34 -11.00
C MET A 865 -56.06 3.50 -10.49
N MET A 866 -56.25 3.71 -9.18
CA MET A 866 -57.57 3.99 -8.60
C MET A 866 -58.16 5.29 -9.14
N TRP A 867 -57.35 6.36 -9.28
CA TRP A 867 -57.78 7.60 -9.91
C TRP A 867 -58.24 7.38 -11.35
N THR A 868 -57.46 6.64 -12.14
CA THR A 868 -57.77 6.33 -13.53
C THR A 868 -59.08 5.55 -13.67
N VAL A 869 -59.31 4.53 -12.83
CA VAL A 869 -60.56 3.77 -12.83
C VAL A 869 -61.73 4.65 -12.39
N LEU A 870 -61.57 5.52 -11.39
CA LEU A 870 -62.61 6.44 -10.97
C LEU A 870 -63.00 7.42 -12.07
N MET A 871 -62.01 7.97 -12.77
CA MET A 871 -62.24 8.87 -13.91
C MET A 871 -62.98 8.16 -15.03
N HIS A 872 -62.64 6.90 -15.31
CA HIS A 872 -63.37 6.09 -16.29
C HIS A 872 -64.84 5.91 -15.90
N GLU A 873 -65.14 5.50 -14.65
CA GLU A 873 -66.53 5.30 -14.21
C GLU A 873 -67.33 6.63 -14.20
N LEU A 874 -66.71 7.76 -13.83
CA LEU A 874 -67.35 9.08 -13.90
C LEU A 874 -67.60 9.53 -15.35
N MET A 875 -66.66 9.27 -16.26
CA MET A 875 -66.80 9.56 -17.69
C MET A 875 -67.93 8.74 -18.29
N GLU A 876 -67.96 7.42 -18.05
CA GLU A 876 -69.01 6.52 -18.53
C GLU A 876 -70.39 6.95 -18.00
N THR A 877 -70.48 7.30 -16.72
CA THR A 877 -71.69 7.80 -16.07
C THR A 877 -72.16 9.12 -16.67
N THR A 878 -71.24 10.03 -16.97
CA THR A 878 -71.55 11.32 -17.59
C THR A 878 -72.06 11.13 -19.02
N GLN A 879 -71.30 10.42 -19.86
CA GLN A 879 -71.61 10.20 -21.28
C GLN A 879 -72.94 9.47 -21.48
N SER A 880 -73.21 8.42 -20.69
CA SER A 880 -74.41 7.60 -20.83
C SER A 880 -75.71 8.35 -20.49
N ASN A 881 -75.62 9.49 -19.80
CA ASN A 881 -76.76 10.29 -19.33
C ASN A 881 -76.92 11.63 -20.04
N ILE A 882 -76.05 11.96 -21.01
CA ILE A 882 -76.20 13.16 -21.84
C ILE A 882 -77.58 13.12 -22.54
N GLY A 883 -78.37 14.17 -22.33
CA GLY A 883 -79.71 14.34 -22.89
C GLY A 883 -80.84 13.56 -22.21
N LYS A 884 -80.54 12.71 -21.22
CA LYS A 884 -81.54 12.02 -20.39
C LYS A 884 -81.79 12.79 -19.08
N GLU A 885 -80.72 13.26 -18.46
CA GLU A 885 -80.76 13.94 -17.16
C GLU A 885 -80.68 15.47 -17.28
N ARG A 886 -80.96 16.16 -16.17
CA ARG A 886 -81.02 17.63 -16.08
C ARG A 886 -79.73 18.25 -15.54
N LEU A 887 -79.66 19.58 -15.54
CA LEU A 887 -78.48 20.36 -15.12
C LEU A 887 -77.99 19.99 -13.71
N ALA A 888 -78.90 19.77 -12.75
CA ALA A 888 -78.55 19.46 -11.36
C ALA A 888 -77.72 18.16 -11.21
N PHE A 889 -77.95 17.18 -12.08
CA PHE A 889 -77.16 15.95 -12.14
C PHE A 889 -75.70 16.24 -12.50
N PHE A 890 -75.47 17.02 -13.57
CA PHE A 890 -74.13 17.36 -14.04
C PHE A 890 -73.42 18.36 -13.12
N GLU A 891 -74.15 19.30 -12.51
CA GLU A 891 -73.59 20.23 -11.51
C GLU A 891 -73.05 19.49 -10.29
N ARG A 892 -73.77 18.45 -9.84
CA ARG A 892 -73.30 17.61 -8.75
C ARG A 892 -72.02 16.86 -9.11
N LEU A 893 -71.98 16.20 -10.26
CA LEU A 893 -70.77 15.49 -10.71
C LEU A 893 -69.58 16.47 -10.88
N TYR A 894 -69.82 17.67 -11.41
CA TYR A 894 -68.81 18.71 -11.54
C TYR A 894 -68.25 19.16 -10.19
N SER A 895 -69.14 19.45 -9.23
CA SER A 895 -68.73 19.88 -7.89
C SER A 895 -68.01 18.77 -7.13
N SER A 896 -68.48 17.54 -7.24
CA SER A 896 -67.84 16.35 -6.66
C SER A 896 -66.48 16.06 -7.26
N LEU A 897 -66.26 16.35 -8.54
CA LEU A 897 -64.96 16.16 -9.20
C LEU A 897 -63.86 17.02 -8.55
N ALA A 898 -64.17 18.25 -8.13
CA ALA A 898 -63.22 19.11 -7.41
C ALA A 898 -62.84 18.51 -6.04
N ILE A 899 -63.82 17.99 -5.31
CA ILE A 899 -63.59 17.33 -4.01
C ILE A 899 -62.71 16.08 -4.17
N LEU A 900 -62.90 15.32 -5.25
CA LEU A 900 -62.05 14.16 -5.55
C LEU A 900 -60.61 14.55 -5.88
N VAL A 901 -60.40 15.65 -6.61
CA VAL A 901 -59.04 16.18 -6.86
C VAL A 901 -58.34 16.49 -5.54
N ASP A 902 -59.02 17.20 -4.63
CA ASP A 902 -58.46 17.53 -3.31
C ASP A 902 -58.18 16.28 -2.47
N PHE A 903 -59.07 15.28 -2.52
CA PHE A 903 -58.92 14.01 -1.82
C PHE A 903 -57.71 13.20 -2.30
N PHE A 904 -57.57 13.00 -3.62
CA PHE A 904 -56.44 12.24 -4.20
C PHE A 904 -55.12 13.01 -4.15
N HIS A 905 -55.16 14.35 -4.13
CA HIS A 905 -53.98 15.18 -3.91
C HIS A 905 -53.50 15.12 -2.45
N GLY A 906 -54.42 15.03 -1.49
CA GLY A 906 -54.11 14.80 -0.08
C GLY A 906 -53.22 15.88 0.54
N SER A 907 -53.38 17.14 0.12
CA SER A 907 -52.51 18.27 0.52
C SER A 907 -51.01 18.02 0.26
N GLY A 908 -50.68 17.41 -0.89
CA GLY A 908 -49.31 17.11 -1.31
C GLY A 908 -48.75 15.79 -0.79
N LYS A 909 -49.55 14.98 -0.09
CA LYS A 909 -49.18 13.62 0.36
C LYS A 909 -49.70 12.50 -0.53
N GLY A 910 -50.58 12.82 -1.48
CA GLY A 910 -51.10 11.90 -2.48
C GLY A 910 -50.48 12.14 -3.85
N LEU A 911 -51.28 12.03 -4.92
CA LEU A 911 -50.81 12.26 -6.27
C LEU A 911 -50.52 13.76 -6.51
N PRO A 912 -49.47 14.09 -7.26
CA PRO A 912 -49.22 15.46 -7.65
C PRO A 912 -50.27 15.92 -8.69
N LEU A 913 -50.54 17.22 -8.72
CA LEU A 913 -51.68 17.79 -9.47
C LEU A 913 -51.55 17.57 -10.98
N ASP A 914 -50.33 17.49 -11.50
CA ASP A 914 -50.03 17.17 -12.90
C ASP A 914 -50.43 15.74 -13.29
N CYS A 915 -50.28 14.76 -12.38
CA CYS A 915 -50.78 13.40 -12.59
C CYS A 915 -52.32 13.33 -12.54
N ILE A 916 -52.94 14.09 -11.62
CA ILE A 916 -54.39 14.11 -11.45
C ILE A 916 -55.08 14.80 -12.63
N GLN A 917 -54.56 15.96 -13.05
CA GLN A 917 -55.12 16.80 -14.13
C GLN A 917 -54.69 16.36 -15.53
N ASN A 918 -54.62 15.04 -15.73
CA ASN A 918 -54.28 14.41 -17.00
C ASN A 918 -55.38 14.58 -18.08
N ALA A 919 -55.12 14.13 -19.30
CA ALA A 919 -56.06 14.28 -20.42
C ALA A 919 -57.48 13.74 -20.13
N PRO A 920 -57.67 12.52 -19.57
CA PRO A 920 -58.99 12.03 -19.17
C PRO A 920 -59.76 12.96 -18.21
N TYR A 921 -59.04 13.55 -17.24
CA TYR A 921 -59.64 14.53 -16.33
C TYR A 921 -60.07 15.80 -17.08
N GLN A 922 -59.21 16.34 -17.95
CA GLN A 922 -59.53 17.56 -18.71
C GLN A 922 -60.74 17.36 -19.63
N ASP A 923 -60.81 16.21 -20.29
CA ASP A 923 -61.94 15.83 -21.14
C ASP A 923 -63.25 15.76 -20.33
N LEU A 924 -63.21 15.13 -19.15
CA LEU A 924 -64.37 15.02 -18.26
C LEU A 924 -64.78 16.38 -17.70
N PHE A 925 -63.81 17.17 -17.24
CA PHE A 925 -64.03 18.50 -16.70
C PHE A 925 -64.67 19.43 -17.73
N HIS A 926 -64.16 19.42 -18.97
CA HIS A 926 -64.72 20.19 -20.08
C HIS A 926 -66.15 19.74 -20.41
N MET A 927 -66.38 18.43 -20.52
CA MET A 927 -67.70 17.86 -20.80
C MET A 927 -68.71 18.24 -19.72
N LEU A 928 -68.38 18.07 -18.43
CA LEU A 928 -69.25 18.45 -17.32
C LEU A 928 -69.52 19.95 -17.29
N LYS A 929 -68.51 20.79 -17.58
CA LYS A 929 -68.67 22.25 -17.69
C LYS A 929 -69.71 22.62 -18.76
N LEU A 930 -69.68 21.98 -19.92
CA LEU A 930 -70.69 22.20 -20.96
C LEU A 930 -72.08 21.69 -20.53
N GLN A 931 -72.16 20.48 -19.97
CA GLN A 931 -73.46 19.87 -19.63
C GLN A 931 -74.18 20.58 -18.47
N LYS A 932 -73.43 21.09 -17.48
CA LYS A 932 -73.99 21.83 -16.33
C LYS A 932 -74.40 23.27 -16.65
N SER A 933 -73.84 23.86 -17.70
CA SER A 933 -74.06 25.28 -18.05
C SER A 933 -75.50 25.54 -18.44
N GLU A 934 -76.06 26.70 -18.11
CA GLU A 934 -77.41 27.06 -18.54
C GLU A 934 -77.52 27.20 -20.07
N THR A 935 -78.71 27.00 -20.63
CA THR A 935 -78.93 27.01 -22.08
C THR A 935 -78.57 28.35 -22.71
N LEU A 936 -78.97 29.46 -22.07
CA LEU A 936 -78.63 30.80 -22.55
C LEU A 936 -77.12 31.04 -22.53
N HIS A 937 -76.43 30.60 -21.47
CA HIS A 937 -74.98 30.71 -21.37
C HIS A 937 -74.26 29.88 -22.44
N LEU A 938 -74.74 28.67 -22.76
CA LEU A 938 -74.19 27.89 -23.88
C LEU A 938 -74.37 28.60 -25.23
N ILE A 939 -75.50 29.28 -25.45
CA ILE A 939 -75.74 30.06 -26.67
C ILE A 939 -74.77 31.26 -26.74
N GLU A 940 -74.50 31.90 -25.60
CA GLU A 940 -73.51 32.98 -25.49
C GLU A 940 -72.10 32.46 -25.82
N LEU A 941 -71.68 31.35 -25.21
CA LEU A 941 -70.39 30.70 -25.48
C LEU A 941 -70.24 30.31 -26.96
N TYR A 942 -71.30 29.78 -27.57
CA TYR A 942 -71.30 29.49 -29.01
C TYR A 942 -71.08 30.76 -29.83
N THR A 943 -71.78 31.84 -29.49
CA THR A 943 -71.67 33.10 -30.23
C THR A 943 -70.28 33.71 -30.09
N LEU A 944 -69.73 33.71 -28.87
CA LEU A 944 -68.34 34.08 -28.59
C LEU A 944 -67.35 33.28 -29.43
N GLN A 945 -67.49 31.96 -29.45
CA GLN A 945 -66.63 31.10 -30.25
C GLN A 945 -66.68 31.46 -31.74
N ARG A 946 -67.87 31.74 -32.29
CA ARG A 946 -68.00 32.15 -33.71
C ARG A 946 -67.38 33.53 -33.98
N LEU A 947 -67.52 34.47 -33.06
CA LEU A 947 -66.89 35.79 -33.15
C LEU A 947 -65.35 35.68 -33.13
N GLU A 948 -64.78 34.80 -32.30
CA GLU A 948 -63.34 34.53 -32.28
C GLU A 948 -62.85 33.83 -33.55
N GLU A 949 -63.60 32.83 -34.04
CA GLU A 949 -63.29 32.14 -35.29
C GLU A 949 -63.25 33.13 -36.47
N GLN A 950 -64.15 34.13 -36.49
CA GLN A 950 -64.11 35.22 -37.46
C GLN A 950 -62.80 36.02 -37.39
N GLN A 951 -62.34 36.40 -36.20
CA GLN A 951 -61.12 37.19 -36.04
C GLN A 951 -59.86 36.42 -36.47
N LYS A 952 -59.88 35.08 -36.35
CA LYS A 952 -58.77 34.19 -36.70
C LYS A 952 -58.78 33.77 -38.18
N LEU A 953 -59.81 34.11 -38.96
CA LEU A 953 -59.94 33.74 -40.37
C LEU A 953 -59.03 34.57 -41.28
N VAL A 954 -58.00 33.92 -41.84
CA VAL A 954 -56.99 34.56 -42.72
C VAL A 954 -57.30 34.39 -44.21
N LYS A 955 -58.08 33.37 -44.61
CA LYS A 955 -58.35 33.04 -46.02
C LYS A 955 -59.85 33.02 -46.32
N PRO A 956 -60.31 33.69 -47.39
CA PRO A 956 -61.72 33.75 -47.76
C PRO A 956 -62.14 32.54 -48.61
N THR A 957 -62.34 31.38 -48.00
CA THR A 957 -62.69 30.14 -48.72
C THR A 957 -64.08 30.18 -49.38
N TYR A 958 -65.01 30.96 -48.82
CA TYR A 958 -66.42 31.00 -49.25
C TYR A 958 -66.84 32.40 -49.74
N GLY A 959 -65.88 33.28 -50.01
CA GLY A 959 -66.10 34.67 -50.39
C GLY A 959 -65.90 35.68 -49.25
N VAL A 960 -66.00 36.96 -49.58
CA VAL A 960 -65.85 38.10 -48.65
C VAL A 960 -67.05 39.02 -48.77
N LEU A 961 -67.64 39.38 -47.63
CA LEU A 961 -68.69 40.38 -47.52
C LEU A 961 -68.09 41.72 -47.07
N THR A 962 -68.34 42.79 -47.82
CA THR A 962 -67.90 44.15 -47.49
C THR A 962 -69.08 44.95 -46.95
N ILE A 963 -68.94 45.49 -45.74
CA ILE A 963 -69.97 46.30 -45.08
C ILE A 963 -69.38 47.60 -44.53
N LYS A 964 -70.25 48.56 -44.21
CA LYS A 964 -69.91 49.66 -43.29
C LYS A 964 -70.84 49.63 -42.09
N ALA A 965 -70.34 49.96 -40.90
CA ALA A 965 -71.17 50.07 -39.71
C ALA A 965 -70.74 51.26 -38.84
N SER A 966 -71.72 51.88 -38.18
CA SER A 966 -71.53 52.91 -37.15
C SER A 966 -72.67 52.86 -36.14
N TYR A 967 -72.36 53.15 -34.88
CA TYR A 967 -73.36 53.29 -33.84
C TYR A 967 -73.55 54.77 -33.47
N ASN A 968 -74.80 55.20 -33.32
CA ASN A 968 -75.15 56.52 -32.79
C ASN A 968 -75.65 56.37 -31.36
N SER A 969 -74.82 56.75 -30.39
CA SER A 969 -75.12 56.59 -28.97
C SER A 969 -76.21 57.55 -28.48
N ALA A 970 -76.43 58.68 -29.15
CA ALA A 970 -77.50 59.62 -28.80
C ALA A 970 -78.88 59.14 -29.27
N ALA A 971 -78.94 58.42 -30.40
CA ALA A 971 -80.16 57.87 -30.97
C ALA A 971 -80.38 56.38 -30.61
N GLU A 972 -79.47 55.77 -29.85
CA GLU A 972 -79.44 54.33 -29.56
C GLU A 972 -79.67 53.46 -30.81
N SER A 973 -78.97 53.82 -31.90
CA SER A 973 -79.23 53.27 -33.23
C SER A 973 -77.95 52.83 -33.94
N LEU A 974 -77.93 51.58 -34.39
CA LEU A 974 -76.88 50.97 -35.19
C LEU A 974 -77.25 51.04 -36.67
N THR A 975 -76.44 51.74 -37.46
CA THR A 975 -76.57 51.79 -38.93
C THR A 975 -75.57 50.86 -39.59
N ILE A 976 -76.01 50.06 -40.55
CA ILE A 976 -75.20 49.10 -41.31
C ILE A 976 -75.48 49.25 -42.81
N ASP A 977 -74.44 49.49 -43.60
CA ASP A 977 -74.51 49.45 -45.05
C ASP A 977 -73.91 48.14 -45.57
N ILE A 978 -74.70 47.35 -46.29
CA ILE A 978 -74.21 46.20 -47.04
C ILE A 978 -73.80 46.67 -48.43
N LEU A 979 -72.49 46.68 -48.71
CA LEU A 979 -71.96 47.22 -49.97
C LEU A 979 -71.94 46.15 -51.06
N ASN A 980 -71.12 45.12 -50.87
CA ASN A 980 -70.90 44.07 -51.86
C ASN A 980 -70.47 42.75 -51.23
N ALA A 981 -70.55 41.68 -52.01
CA ALA A 981 -69.79 40.47 -51.73
C ALA A 981 -68.94 40.11 -52.96
N ARG A 982 -67.84 39.38 -52.75
CA ARG A 982 -66.91 38.97 -53.81
C ARG A 982 -66.41 37.56 -53.58
N GLU A 983 -65.97 36.90 -54.66
CA GLU A 983 -65.41 35.54 -54.63
C GLU A 983 -66.40 34.50 -54.07
N LEU A 984 -67.68 34.74 -54.35
CA LEU A 984 -68.79 33.84 -54.02
C LEU A 984 -68.73 32.53 -54.81
N LEU A 985 -69.32 31.47 -54.28
CA LEU A 985 -69.29 30.15 -54.91
C LEU A 985 -70.45 30.02 -55.90
N PRO A 986 -70.24 29.44 -57.09
CA PRO A 986 -71.34 29.20 -58.02
C PRO A 986 -72.20 28.03 -57.54
N LEU A 987 -73.31 28.32 -56.87
CA LEU A 987 -74.23 27.29 -56.34
C LEU A 987 -75.27 26.86 -57.38
N ASP A 988 -75.63 27.70 -58.36
CA ASP A 988 -76.52 27.29 -59.43
C ASP A 988 -75.83 26.41 -60.49
N PRO A 989 -76.56 25.49 -61.16
CA PRO A 989 -76.09 24.77 -62.34
C PRO A 989 -75.64 25.68 -63.49
N THR A 990 -75.99 26.97 -63.45
CA THR A 990 -75.61 27.97 -64.46
C THR A 990 -74.18 28.49 -64.32
N GLY A 991 -73.49 28.15 -63.22
CA GLY A 991 -72.14 28.66 -62.92
C GLY A 991 -72.13 30.05 -62.29
N PHE A 992 -73.28 30.55 -61.84
CA PHE A 992 -73.47 31.81 -61.10
C PHE A 992 -74.34 31.54 -59.85
N SER A 993 -74.65 32.58 -59.07
CA SER A 993 -75.62 32.55 -57.97
C SER A 993 -76.51 33.79 -58.00
N ASP A 994 -77.63 33.75 -57.29
CA ASP A 994 -78.58 34.83 -57.03
C ASP A 994 -78.48 35.32 -55.54
N PRO A 995 -77.34 35.88 -55.09
CA PRO A 995 -77.08 36.14 -53.67
C PRO A 995 -77.92 37.26 -53.05
N PHE A 996 -78.25 37.09 -51.76
CA PHE A 996 -78.78 38.10 -50.85
C PHE A 996 -78.27 37.88 -49.41
N VAL A 997 -78.24 38.93 -48.59
CA VAL A 997 -77.70 38.89 -47.23
C VAL A 997 -78.82 39.04 -46.20
N ILE A 998 -78.85 38.17 -45.20
CA ILE A 998 -79.69 38.28 -44.00
C ILE A 998 -78.84 38.83 -42.86
N ILE A 999 -79.35 39.85 -42.17
CA ILE A 999 -78.67 40.54 -41.06
C ILE A 999 -79.44 40.29 -39.77
N GLU A 1000 -78.76 39.81 -38.74
CA GLU A 1000 -79.34 39.49 -37.44
C GLU A 1000 -78.39 39.86 -36.30
N LEU A 1001 -78.95 40.34 -35.19
CA LEU A 1001 -78.21 40.54 -33.94
C LEU A 1001 -78.20 39.23 -33.11
N VAL A 1002 -77.01 38.83 -32.66
CA VAL A 1002 -76.77 37.60 -31.92
C VAL A 1002 -76.04 37.88 -30.61
N PRO A 1003 -76.30 37.15 -29.51
CA PRO A 1003 -77.36 36.15 -29.33
C PRO A 1003 -78.77 36.77 -29.30
N ARG A 1004 -79.78 36.04 -29.80
CA ARG A 1004 -81.15 36.55 -29.93
C ARG A 1004 -81.79 36.97 -28.59
N HIS A 1005 -81.42 36.34 -27.47
CA HIS A 1005 -81.97 36.69 -26.16
C HIS A 1005 -81.43 38.02 -25.60
N PHE A 1006 -80.31 38.53 -26.11
CA PHE A 1006 -79.88 39.91 -25.82
C PHE A 1006 -80.73 40.94 -26.58
N PHE A 1007 -81.30 40.54 -27.72
CA PHE A 1007 -82.01 41.44 -28.65
C PHE A 1007 -83.44 40.95 -28.96
N PRO A 1008 -84.32 40.74 -27.97
CA PRO A 1008 -85.62 40.10 -28.17
C PRO A 1008 -86.56 40.87 -29.11
N ASN A 1009 -86.41 42.20 -29.17
CA ASN A 1009 -87.26 43.10 -29.97
C ASN A 1009 -86.71 43.39 -31.37
N CYS A 1010 -85.50 42.90 -31.70
CA CYS A 1010 -84.88 43.14 -32.99
C CYS A 1010 -85.25 42.05 -34.00
N VAL A 1011 -85.84 42.45 -35.13
CA VAL A 1011 -86.22 41.53 -36.22
C VAL A 1011 -85.08 41.45 -37.24
N LYS A 1012 -84.80 40.25 -37.76
CA LYS A 1012 -83.85 40.05 -38.86
C LYS A 1012 -84.25 40.84 -40.11
N GLN A 1013 -83.28 41.45 -40.77
CA GLN A 1013 -83.46 42.23 -42.01
C GLN A 1013 -82.77 41.52 -43.18
N LYS A 1014 -83.14 41.82 -44.43
CA LYS A 1014 -82.55 41.19 -45.62
C LYS A 1014 -82.39 42.17 -46.78
N THR A 1015 -81.35 41.99 -47.59
CA THR A 1015 -81.16 42.72 -48.85
C THR A 1015 -82.10 42.20 -49.94
N LYS A 1016 -82.14 42.94 -51.06
CA LYS A 1016 -82.67 42.43 -52.33
C LYS A 1016 -81.75 41.35 -52.91
N VAL A 1017 -82.34 40.52 -53.76
CA VAL A 1017 -81.65 39.45 -54.49
C VAL A 1017 -80.95 40.04 -55.70
N GLN A 1018 -79.65 39.78 -55.84
CA GLN A 1018 -78.86 40.16 -57.00
C GLN A 1018 -78.72 38.97 -57.94
N LYS A 1019 -79.17 39.08 -59.19
CA LYS A 1019 -79.30 37.92 -60.07
C LYS A 1019 -78.02 37.60 -60.85
N LYS A 1020 -77.68 36.31 -60.98
CA LYS A 1020 -76.63 35.73 -61.83
C LYS A 1020 -75.27 36.41 -61.66
N THR A 1021 -74.78 36.51 -60.43
CA THR A 1021 -73.50 37.15 -60.13
C THR A 1021 -72.78 36.49 -58.96
N LEU A 1022 -71.45 36.41 -59.04
CA LEU A 1022 -70.56 36.03 -57.93
C LEU A 1022 -69.90 37.25 -57.27
N PHE A 1023 -70.28 38.45 -57.72
CA PHE A 1023 -69.82 39.75 -57.23
C PHE A 1023 -71.01 40.70 -57.04
N PRO A 1024 -71.97 40.37 -56.15
CA PRO A 1024 -73.16 41.20 -55.97
C PRO A 1024 -72.81 42.57 -55.39
N LEU A 1025 -73.42 43.60 -55.97
CA LEU A 1025 -73.46 44.96 -55.42
C LEU A 1025 -74.85 45.15 -54.80
N PHE A 1026 -74.90 45.33 -53.48
CA PHE A 1026 -76.15 45.51 -52.75
C PHE A 1026 -76.45 46.99 -52.54
N ASP A 1027 -75.49 47.74 -52.00
CA ASP A 1027 -75.62 49.16 -51.63
C ASP A 1027 -76.92 49.47 -50.85
N GLU A 1028 -77.24 48.64 -49.85
CA GLU A 1028 -78.45 48.75 -49.03
C GLU A 1028 -78.09 49.07 -47.57
N ALA A 1029 -78.80 50.05 -46.98
CA ALA A 1029 -78.61 50.49 -45.61
C ALA A 1029 -79.73 49.96 -44.68
N PHE A 1030 -79.33 49.54 -43.48
CA PHE A 1030 -80.21 48.95 -42.46
C PHE A 1030 -79.97 49.63 -41.11
N GLU A 1031 -81.03 49.70 -40.29
CA GLU A 1031 -80.99 50.36 -38.99
C GLU A 1031 -81.58 49.45 -37.90
N PHE A 1032 -80.90 49.34 -36.76
CA PHE A 1032 -81.33 48.57 -35.59
C PHE A 1032 -81.30 49.45 -34.33
N SER A 1033 -82.37 49.46 -33.55
CA SER A 1033 -82.39 50.14 -32.25
C SER A 1033 -81.75 49.24 -31.19
N ILE A 1034 -80.62 49.69 -30.64
CA ILE A 1034 -79.80 48.93 -29.67
C ILE A 1034 -79.40 49.87 -28.53
N PRO A 1035 -79.77 49.56 -27.28
CA PRO A 1035 -79.27 50.26 -26.09
C PRO A 1035 -77.74 50.24 -25.96
N ALA A 1036 -77.15 51.32 -25.44
CA ALA A 1036 -75.70 51.51 -25.39
C ALA A 1036 -74.96 50.48 -24.50
N ASP A 1037 -75.64 49.92 -23.49
CA ASP A 1037 -75.12 48.87 -22.62
C ASP A 1037 -74.91 47.53 -23.34
N LEU A 1038 -75.71 47.23 -24.36
CA LEU A 1038 -75.57 46.01 -25.16
C LEU A 1038 -74.47 46.08 -26.21
N LEU A 1039 -74.00 47.28 -26.59
CA LEU A 1039 -72.92 47.47 -27.56
C LEU A 1039 -71.60 46.86 -27.06
N HIS A 1040 -71.32 47.02 -25.77
CA HIS A 1040 -70.08 46.56 -25.12
C HIS A 1040 -70.21 45.19 -24.46
N ARG A 1041 -71.39 44.57 -24.53
CA ARG A 1041 -71.64 43.29 -23.87
C ARG A 1041 -70.85 42.19 -24.58
N GLU A 1042 -70.08 41.45 -23.79
CA GLU A 1042 -69.31 40.31 -24.29
C GLU A 1042 -70.24 39.26 -24.93
N GLY A 1043 -69.88 38.81 -26.13
CA GLY A 1043 -70.67 37.88 -26.92
C GLY A 1043 -71.71 38.51 -27.83
N ALA A 1044 -72.01 39.80 -27.68
CA ALA A 1044 -72.93 40.51 -28.57
C ALA A 1044 -72.28 40.81 -29.94
N GLY A 1045 -72.97 40.46 -31.03
CA GLY A 1045 -72.47 40.64 -32.38
C GLY A 1045 -73.57 40.69 -33.45
N LEU A 1046 -73.14 40.97 -34.67
CA LEU A 1046 -73.93 40.82 -35.88
C LEU A 1046 -73.58 39.48 -36.54
N CYS A 1047 -74.61 38.80 -37.04
CA CYS A 1047 -74.49 37.65 -37.92
C CYS A 1047 -75.04 38.04 -39.30
N PHE A 1048 -74.18 37.93 -40.31
CA PHE A 1048 -74.54 38.08 -41.71
C PHE A 1048 -74.62 36.69 -42.33
N SER A 1049 -75.77 36.29 -42.88
CA SER A 1049 -75.90 35.04 -43.64
C SER A 1049 -76.13 35.35 -45.11
N VAL A 1050 -75.16 34.99 -45.94
CA VAL A 1050 -75.25 35.09 -47.41
C VAL A 1050 -75.94 33.84 -47.94
N MET A 1051 -76.95 34.07 -48.75
CA MET A 1051 -77.89 33.06 -49.23
C MET A 1051 -78.06 33.22 -50.73
N ASP A 1052 -78.14 32.12 -51.47
CA ASP A 1052 -78.53 32.08 -52.88
C ASP A 1052 -80.07 31.96 -52.99
N HIS A 1053 -80.69 32.68 -53.91
CA HIS A 1053 -82.14 32.66 -54.09
C HIS A 1053 -82.59 31.78 -55.26
N ASP A 1054 -83.14 30.62 -54.92
CA ASP A 1054 -83.78 29.74 -55.88
C ASP A 1054 -85.26 30.08 -56.12
N MET A 1055 -85.69 30.01 -57.39
CA MET A 1055 -87.11 30.16 -57.73
C MET A 1055 -87.93 28.86 -57.59
N VAL A 1056 -87.31 27.69 -57.69
CA VAL A 1056 -87.99 26.37 -57.73
C VAL A 1056 -87.69 25.55 -56.48
N THR A 1057 -86.45 25.58 -56.02
CA THR A 1057 -85.95 24.92 -54.81
C THR A 1057 -85.95 25.88 -53.63
N LYS A 1058 -85.45 25.43 -52.48
CA LYS A 1058 -85.25 26.29 -51.32
C LYS A 1058 -83.88 26.94 -51.46
N ASN A 1059 -83.82 28.26 -51.29
CA ASN A 1059 -82.60 29.07 -51.22
C ASN A 1059 -81.41 28.34 -50.57
N ASP A 1060 -80.26 28.32 -51.23
CA ASP A 1060 -79.03 27.71 -50.73
C ASP A 1060 -78.20 28.64 -49.83
N PHE A 1061 -77.48 28.06 -48.86
CA PHE A 1061 -76.64 28.77 -47.91
C PHE A 1061 -75.22 28.85 -48.46
N GLU A 1062 -74.73 30.07 -48.62
CA GLU A 1062 -73.46 30.33 -49.27
C GLU A 1062 -72.33 30.56 -48.25
N GLY A 1063 -72.64 31.26 -47.16
CA GLY A 1063 -71.73 31.44 -46.03
C GLY A 1063 -72.28 32.39 -44.98
N GLU A 1064 -71.66 32.43 -43.81
CA GLU A 1064 -71.96 33.42 -42.78
C GLU A 1064 -70.71 34.19 -42.36
N ALA A 1065 -70.89 35.39 -41.84
CA ALA A 1065 -69.85 36.21 -41.25
C ALA A 1065 -70.34 36.84 -39.95
N PHE A 1066 -69.44 37.03 -38.99
CA PHE A 1066 -69.77 37.64 -37.70
C PHE A 1066 -69.04 38.96 -37.50
N LEU A 1067 -69.62 39.89 -36.74
CA LEU A 1067 -68.94 41.13 -36.34
C LEU A 1067 -69.28 41.45 -34.88
N PRO A 1068 -68.29 41.47 -33.96
CA PRO A 1068 -68.54 41.91 -32.59
C PRO A 1068 -69.06 43.34 -32.55
N LEU A 1069 -70.11 43.60 -31.75
CA LEU A 1069 -70.67 44.95 -31.64
C LEU A 1069 -69.66 45.95 -31.06
N CYS A 1070 -68.80 45.50 -30.15
CA CYS A 1070 -67.73 46.31 -29.57
C CYS A 1070 -66.67 46.79 -30.57
N ASN A 1071 -66.61 46.21 -31.78
CA ASN A 1071 -65.68 46.63 -32.83
C ASN A 1071 -66.23 47.80 -33.68
N ILE A 1072 -67.50 48.16 -33.50
CA ILE A 1072 -68.21 49.19 -34.24
C ILE A 1072 -67.98 50.54 -33.55
N PRO A 1073 -67.52 51.58 -34.27
CA PRO A 1073 -67.24 52.87 -33.66
C PRO A 1073 -68.54 53.59 -33.27
N GLU A 1074 -68.46 54.31 -32.15
CA GLU A 1074 -69.51 55.20 -31.68
C GLU A 1074 -69.36 56.61 -32.27
N SER A 1075 -70.47 57.18 -32.71
CA SER A 1075 -70.58 58.56 -33.19
C SER A 1075 -71.45 59.38 -32.23
N SER A 1076 -70.96 60.56 -31.84
CA SER A 1076 -71.57 61.41 -30.81
C SER A 1076 -72.20 62.71 -31.34
N SER A 1077 -72.18 62.95 -32.66
CA SER A 1077 -72.66 64.22 -33.26
C SER A 1077 -73.27 64.05 -34.66
N GLU A 1078 -74.27 64.87 -34.99
CA GLU A 1078 -75.01 64.88 -36.28
C GLU A 1078 -74.19 65.33 -37.52
N GLU A 1079 -72.91 65.69 -37.37
CA GLU A 1079 -72.06 66.11 -38.50
C GLU A 1079 -71.20 64.95 -39.03
N MET A 1080 -71.45 64.58 -40.30
CA MET A 1080 -70.83 63.50 -41.10
C MET A 1080 -70.68 62.12 -40.41
N LYS A 1081 -71.60 61.21 -40.74
CA LYS A 1081 -71.55 59.77 -40.41
C LYS A 1081 -70.28 59.11 -40.98
N GLU A 1082 -69.16 59.15 -40.27
CA GLU A 1082 -67.96 58.38 -40.63
C GLU A 1082 -68.17 56.90 -40.26
N MET A 1083 -68.71 56.13 -41.21
CA MET A 1083 -68.94 54.70 -41.02
C MET A 1083 -67.68 53.90 -41.32
N LYS A 1084 -67.31 52.98 -40.42
CA LYS A 1084 -66.12 52.14 -40.58
C LYS A 1084 -66.41 51.00 -41.55
N LEU A 1085 -65.51 50.81 -42.51
CA LEU A 1085 -65.53 49.70 -43.46
C LEU A 1085 -65.01 48.42 -42.81
N PHE A 1086 -65.71 47.31 -43.02
CA PHE A 1086 -65.30 45.98 -42.60
C PHE A 1086 -65.35 45.02 -43.79
N GLU A 1087 -64.28 44.25 -43.98
CA GLU A 1087 -64.23 43.13 -44.92
C GLU A 1087 -64.29 41.83 -44.12
N LEU A 1088 -65.37 41.09 -44.24
CA LEU A 1088 -65.64 39.90 -43.45
C LEU A 1088 -65.58 38.66 -44.34
N CYS A 1089 -64.59 37.80 -44.11
CA CYS A 1089 -64.51 36.50 -44.75
C CYS A 1089 -65.71 35.64 -44.37
N LEU A 1090 -66.35 35.00 -45.35
CA LEU A 1090 -67.45 34.07 -45.14
C LEU A 1090 -66.92 32.72 -44.65
N MET A 1091 -67.64 32.12 -43.70
CA MET A 1091 -67.32 30.86 -43.05
C MET A 1091 -68.55 29.95 -42.98
N HIS A 1092 -68.33 28.64 -42.85
CA HIS A 1092 -69.39 27.65 -42.65
C HIS A 1092 -69.46 27.20 -41.17
N PRO A 1093 -70.64 26.81 -40.66
CA PRO A 1093 -70.75 26.26 -39.30
C PRO A 1093 -70.05 24.90 -39.16
N ASN A 1094 -69.31 24.68 -38.07
CA ASN A 1094 -68.73 23.38 -37.76
C ASN A 1094 -69.78 22.44 -37.12
N ASP A 1095 -70.09 21.33 -37.79
CA ASP A 1095 -71.06 20.32 -37.33
C ASP A 1095 -70.60 19.54 -36.09
N LYS A 1096 -69.30 19.53 -35.81
CA LYS A 1096 -68.70 18.85 -34.65
C LYS A 1096 -68.52 19.76 -33.43
N ASN A 1097 -69.07 20.97 -33.46
CA ASN A 1097 -68.95 21.89 -32.33
C ASN A 1097 -69.65 21.30 -31.08
N GLU A 1098 -68.89 21.14 -30.01
CA GLU A 1098 -69.32 20.48 -28.76
C GLU A 1098 -70.47 21.21 -28.06
N ILE A 1099 -70.53 22.55 -28.16
CA ILE A 1099 -71.61 23.37 -27.60
C ILE A 1099 -72.93 23.06 -28.32
N ILE A 1100 -72.88 22.88 -29.65
CA ILE A 1100 -74.07 22.53 -30.44
C ILE A 1100 -74.55 21.11 -30.09
N VAL A 1101 -73.61 20.18 -29.89
CA VAL A 1101 -73.94 18.82 -29.45
C VAL A 1101 -74.60 18.85 -28.06
N ALA A 1102 -74.06 19.63 -27.12
CA ALA A 1102 -74.65 19.81 -25.79
C ALA A 1102 -76.05 20.44 -25.84
N LEU A 1103 -76.25 21.49 -26.64
CA LEU A 1103 -77.58 22.10 -26.85
C LEU A 1103 -78.56 21.15 -27.54
N ALA A 1104 -78.11 20.37 -28.53
CA ALA A 1104 -78.94 19.42 -29.24
C ALA A 1104 -79.44 18.27 -28.35
N ALA A 1105 -78.62 17.85 -27.37
CA ALA A 1105 -78.97 16.82 -26.41
C ALA A 1105 -80.10 17.24 -25.45
N ARG A 1106 -80.32 18.55 -25.24
CA ARG A 1106 -81.35 19.07 -24.32
C ARG A 1106 -82.74 19.00 -24.92
N THR A 1107 -83.29 17.80 -25.04
CA THR A 1107 -84.65 17.58 -25.59
C THR A 1107 -85.76 18.15 -24.69
N TRP A 1108 -85.44 18.38 -23.41
CA TRP A 1108 -86.34 18.95 -22.41
C TRP A 1108 -86.40 20.50 -22.43
N ASP A 1109 -85.44 21.17 -23.07
CA ASP A 1109 -85.34 22.64 -23.10
C ASP A 1109 -85.81 23.18 -24.46
N LYS A 1110 -86.87 24.00 -24.44
CA LYS A 1110 -87.44 24.56 -25.67
C LYS A 1110 -86.50 25.56 -26.35
N ASP A 1111 -85.77 26.37 -25.59
CA ASP A 1111 -84.89 27.41 -26.13
C ASP A 1111 -83.67 26.76 -26.80
N ALA A 1112 -83.14 25.68 -26.21
CA ALA A 1112 -82.06 24.90 -26.81
C ALA A 1112 -82.51 24.24 -28.13
N GLN A 1113 -83.71 23.62 -28.14
CA GLN A 1113 -84.24 22.97 -29.33
C GLN A 1113 -84.58 23.98 -30.43
N GLU A 1114 -85.13 25.15 -30.09
CA GLU A 1114 -85.38 26.22 -31.05
C GLU A 1114 -84.08 26.76 -31.65
N PHE A 1115 -83.06 26.99 -30.83
CA PHE A 1115 -81.75 27.44 -31.28
C PHE A 1115 -81.10 26.44 -32.26
N VAL A 1116 -81.05 25.16 -31.88
CA VAL A 1116 -80.49 24.08 -32.73
C VAL A 1116 -81.31 23.89 -34.01
N LYS A 1117 -82.64 23.99 -33.93
CA LYS A 1117 -83.53 23.94 -35.11
C LYS A 1117 -83.26 25.10 -36.05
N ASN A 1118 -83.06 26.31 -35.53
CA ASN A 1118 -82.74 27.50 -36.33
C ASN A 1118 -81.37 27.34 -37.01
N LEU A 1119 -80.35 26.86 -36.30
CA LEU A 1119 -79.04 26.52 -36.90
C LEU A 1119 -79.17 25.45 -37.99
N LYS A 1120 -79.88 24.34 -37.71
CA LYS A 1120 -80.11 23.28 -38.72
C LYS A 1120 -80.93 23.76 -39.91
N HIS A 1121 -81.86 24.69 -39.72
CA HIS A 1121 -82.63 25.28 -40.81
C HIS A 1121 -81.76 26.19 -41.70
N ARG A 1122 -80.81 26.93 -41.11
CA ARG A 1122 -79.78 27.65 -41.88
C ARG A 1122 -78.90 26.67 -42.67
N ARG A 1123 -78.55 25.51 -42.09
CA ARG A 1123 -77.70 24.47 -42.71
C ARG A 1123 -78.34 23.59 -43.77
N ARG A 1124 -79.62 23.22 -43.65
CA ARG A 1124 -80.31 22.33 -44.62
C ARG A 1124 -80.36 22.91 -46.03
N LYS A 1125 -79.99 24.17 -46.16
CA LYS A 1125 -79.81 24.92 -47.39
C LYS A 1125 -78.41 24.73 -48.00
N CYS A 1126 -77.58 23.82 -47.49
CA CYS A 1126 -76.16 23.71 -47.90
C CYS A 1126 -75.83 22.41 -48.68
N LYS A 1127 -76.80 21.72 -49.32
CA LYS A 1127 -76.52 20.51 -50.11
C LYS A 1127 -77.34 20.41 -51.39
N GLU A 1128 -76.69 20.61 -52.54
CA GLU A 1128 -76.29 19.55 -53.49
C GLU A 1128 -75.36 20.10 -54.60
N CYS A 1129 -74.04 20.04 -54.40
CA CYS A 1129 -73.05 19.93 -55.49
C CYS A 1129 -71.82 19.15 -54.98
N HIS A 1130 -71.92 17.82 -54.96
CA HIS A 1130 -70.76 16.95 -55.00
C HIS A 1130 -70.65 16.39 -56.41
N THR A 1131 -69.91 17.07 -57.28
CA THR A 1131 -69.36 16.42 -58.47
C THR A 1131 -68.08 15.68 -58.07
N PRO A 1132 -67.95 14.36 -58.33
CA PRO A 1132 -66.70 13.65 -58.14
C PRO A 1132 -65.68 14.17 -59.18
N GLN A 1133 -64.55 14.68 -58.69
CA GLN A 1133 -63.43 15.05 -59.54
C GLN A 1133 -62.98 13.85 -60.39
N CYS A 1134 -62.78 14.14 -61.67
CA CYS A 1134 -62.10 13.31 -62.66
C CYS A 1134 -60.94 12.50 -62.07
N GLY A 1135 -60.92 11.21 -62.41
CA GLY A 1135 -59.75 10.37 -62.24
C GLY A 1135 -58.57 10.89 -63.07
N CYS A 1136 -57.50 11.23 -62.37
CA CYS A 1136 -56.15 11.21 -62.91
C CYS A 1136 -55.32 10.25 -62.06
N MET A 1137 -54.94 9.11 -62.64
CA MET A 1137 -53.95 8.20 -62.08
C MET A 1137 -52.60 8.92 -61.93
N PRO A 1138 -51.81 8.68 -60.87
CA PRO A 1138 -50.38 8.94 -60.90
C PRO A 1138 -49.66 7.72 -61.48
N PHE A 1139 -48.97 7.94 -62.60
CA PHE A 1139 -47.94 7.04 -63.11
C PHE A 1139 -46.78 6.97 -62.10
N LYS A 1140 -46.26 5.75 -61.91
CA LYS A 1140 -45.03 5.43 -61.19
C LYS A 1140 -43.84 6.25 -61.71
N PHE A 1141 -43.03 6.77 -60.78
CA PHE A 1141 -41.58 6.56 -60.75
C PHE A 1141 -41.13 6.38 -59.30
#